data_AF-A0A974S620-F1
#
_entry.id   AF-A0A974S620-F1
#
_cell.length_a   1.000
_cell.length_b   1.000
_cell.length_c   1.000
_cell.angle_alpha   90.00
_cell.angle_beta   90.00
_cell.angle_gamma   90.00
#
_symmetry.space_group_name_H-M   'P 1'
#
loop_
_entity.id
_entity.type
_entity.pdbx_description
1 polymer ?
#
loop_
_entity_poly.entity_id
_entity_poly.type
_entity_poly.pdbx_seq_one_letter_code
_entity_poly.pdbx_strand_id
1 'polypeptide(L)'
;MIKISSLTIRDFRGIRSITLDLGSNNFAVCGPNGSGKSGVVDAIEFVLTGDISRLAGKGTGGLSVKEHGPHVDSTPEYAFVEAEVVIAATGKSATIRRTVKQPKAPTVTPDDPSIRAALAELAAHPEFVLSRREIIKFVLAEPSARSQLVQALLRLDELDTVRANLTKIANAEVRDEKAAIRHAADAGSDFALALGIPKISSAPLLIAVNTRRTTLGLPPLNELTATTSVREGLQPPTSAAGAAVNKTRMLTELRSARERLEGLATAKFEDALSATRAAVGTLEADVSLLQGANRENMLRAALALYDDECPVCGTEFELAEFQTTVTAKLAALSAATAKRQQLENALEPIADALDQAALAFTAAANWSNVAKIPIPVAKLAAAAQSKAAAAAALRKLLPIEATKESLATAGDISGLRDELAHLDAAAALLPDPSTQDAAREYLVIAQSKLESWRKCRKAEVNAKTRAELTSAVSATFGDAITDGLEAIFDAVRSRFGALYRAINHDDESAFDARFKQVPGRLALDVDFYGRGFFPPGAYHSEGHQDGMGLCLYLALTDHLLGQRFSIAVLDDVLMSVDSGHRREFSRLLKTEFPHTQFILTTHDPIWLKHMASEGLVGPKGSARFRKWDVDHGPAEWDTKNVWAEIDSYLALDDVPAAAGALRRYLEYLGEEVCHRLRARVEFRADAQFMLGDTLPHGLVALGDAYKRGRVAAGKWNKPERVEEIKALESAFVDARTAANVDQWQVNTAVHYNSWANLSKSDFIPVVDAYRALVASFHCGDCGGLLRVSPERGPKESVRCSCGTVLISLVEP
;
A
#
# COMPACT_ATOMS: atom_id res chain seq x y z
N MET A 1 5.42 -0.46 21.64
CA MET A 1 6.73 -0.41 20.94
C MET A 1 7.96 -0.55 21.86
N ILE A 2 9.13 -0.72 21.24
CA ILE A 2 10.36 -1.36 21.75
C ILE A 2 11.58 -0.42 21.60
N LYS A 3 12.55 -0.49 22.53
CA LYS A 3 13.92 0.03 22.41
C LYS A 3 14.94 -1.11 22.56
N ILE A 4 16.07 -1.03 21.86
CA ILE A 4 17.12 -2.06 21.87
C ILE A 4 18.25 -1.60 22.81
N SER A 5 18.54 -2.43 23.82
CA SER A 5 19.67 -2.27 24.72
C SER A 5 20.94 -2.91 24.17
N SER A 6 20.84 -4.13 23.66
CA SER A 6 21.98 -4.90 23.13
C SER A 6 21.55 -5.70 21.92
N LEU A 7 22.46 -5.87 20.97
CA LEU A 7 22.25 -6.65 19.74
C LEU A 7 23.42 -7.61 19.52
N THR A 8 23.14 -8.90 19.53
CA THR A 8 24.09 -9.97 19.20
C THR A 8 23.70 -10.61 17.87
N ILE A 9 24.64 -10.63 16.93
CA ILE A 9 24.46 -11.17 15.58
C ILE A 9 25.48 -12.29 15.39
N ARG A 10 25.02 -13.47 14.95
CA ARG A 10 25.89 -14.61 14.67
C ARG A 10 25.56 -15.26 13.34
N ASP A 11 26.59 -15.44 12.53
CA ASP A 11 26.55 -16.09 11.21
C ASP A 11 25.37 -15.63 10.34
N PHE A 12 25.12 -14.32 10.31
CA PHE A 12 23.97 -13.71 9.65
C PHE A 12 24.45 -12.69 8.62
N ARG A 13 23.97 -12.82 7.38
CA ARG A 13 24.38 -11.97 6.23
C ARG A 13 25.91 -11.94 6.09
N GLY A 14 26.54 -10.77 6.13
CA GLY A 14 28.01 -10.65 6.11
C GLY A 14 28.67 -10.73 7.49
N ILE A 15 27.95 -11.06 8.56
CA ILE A 15 28.45 -10.93 9.93
C ILE A 15 28.64 -12.33 10.52
N ARG A 16 29.87 -12.64 10.96
CA ARG A 16 30.21 -13.91 11.61
C ARG A 16 29.86 -13.90 13.08
N SER A 17 30.33 -12.89 13.83
CA SER A 17 29.95 -12.70 15.23
C SER A 17 30.20 -11.24 15.64
N ILE A 18 29.19 -10.56 16.15
CA ILE A 18 29.35 -9.23 16.77
C ILE A 18 28.29 -9.02 17.86
N THR A 19 28.67 -8.30 18.91
CA THR A 19 27.74 -7.82 19.94
C THR A 19 27.89 -6.31 20.07
N LEU A 20 26.79 -5.58 19.90
CA LEU A 20 26.73 -4.13 19.99
C LEU A 20 25.93 -3.74 21.24
N ASP A 21 26.53 -2.92 22.10
CA ASP A 21 25.87 -2.34 23.28
C ASP A 21 25.32 -0.94 22.95
N LEU A 22 24.00 -0.85 22.78
CA LEU A 22 23.29 0.38 22.42
C LEU A 22 22.81 1.14 23.66
N GLY A 23 22.68 0.46 24.81
CA GLY A 23 22.21 1.03 26.07
C GLY A 23 20.82 1.68 26.00
N SER A 24 19.93 1.24 25.09
CA SER A 24 18.61 1.85 24.83
C SER A 24 18.66 3.33 24.39
N ASN A 25 19.84 3.80 23.98
CA ASN A 25 20.07 5.15 23.47
C ASN A 25 20.26 5.13 21.95
N ASN A 26 20.31 6.32 21.34
CA ASN A 26 20.66 6.45 19.94
C ASN A 26 22.06 5.86 19.69
N PHE A 27 22.20 5.13 18.59
CA PHE A 27 23.42 4.43 18.25
C PHE A 27 23.79 4.64 16.78
N ALA A 28 25.07 4.78 16.46
CA ALA A 28 25.53 4.98 15.09
C ALA A 28 26.60 3.96 14.68
N VAL A 29 26.42 3.31 13.53
CA VAL A 29 27.42 2.44 12.90
C VAL A 29 28.06 3.20 11.74
N CYS A 30 29.34 3.53 11.86
CA CYS A 30 30.08 4.29 10.85
C CYS A 30 31.12 3.43 10.15
N GLY A 31 31.25 3.50 8.83
CA GLY A 31 32.31 2.80 8.11
C GLY A 31 32.17 2.83 6.58
N PRO A 32 33.22 2.49 5.81
CA PRO A 32 33.18 2.52 4.35
C PRO A 32 32.06 1.67 3.73
N ASN A 33 31.77 1.89 2.45
CA ASN A 33 30.83 1.03 1.73
C ASN A 33 31.34 -0.42 1.71
N GLY A 34 30.41 -1.38 1.89
CA GLY A 34 30.75 -2.79 1.99
C GLY A 34 31.33 -3.24 3.33
N SER A 35 31.42 -2.37 4.34
CA SER A 35 31.98 -2.74 5.66
C SER A 35 31.05 -3.56 6.56
N GLY A 36 29.86 -3.96 6.10
CA GLY A 36 28.88 -4.75 6.87
C GLY A 36 27.81 -3.95 7.63
N LYS A 37 27.76 -2.61 7.51
CA LYS A 37 26.78 -1.75 8.22
C LYS A 37 25.32 -2.15 7.98
N SER A 38 24.93 -2.31 6.72
CA SER A 38 23.58 -2.71 6.35
C SER A 38 23.22 -4.11 6.87
N GLY A 39 24.19 -4.96 7.17
CA GLY A 39 23.96 -6.24 7.85
C GLY A 39 23.46 -6.08 9.29
N VAL A 40 23.89 -5.02 9.99
CA VAL A 40 23.35 -4.67 11.32
C VAL A 40 21.89 -4.23 11.21
N VAL A 41 21.57 -3.45 10.17
CA VAL A 41 20.19 -3.02 9.88
C VAL A 41 19.30 -4.22 9.57
N ASP A 42 19.75 -5.09 8.67
CA ASP A 42 19.04 -6.34 8.33
C ASP A 42 18.82 -7.20 9.59
N ALA A 43 19.78 -7.24 10.51
CA ALA A 43 19.68 -8.02 11.75
C ALA A 43 18.64 -7.44 12.72
N ILE A 44 18.57 -6.11 12.86
CA ILE A 44 17.56 -5.44 13.69
C ILE A 44 16.16 -5.65 13.12
N GLU A 45 16.00 -5.50 11.80
CA GLU A 45 14.74 -5.79 11.14
C GLU A 45 14.34 -7.25 11.40
N PHE A 46 15.27 -8.17 11.13
CA PHE A 46 15.04 -9.61 11.25
C PHE A 46 14.62 -10.02 12.66
N VAL A 47 15.32 -9.59 13.71
CA VAL A 47 14.99 -10.01 15.08
C VAL A 47 13.62 -9.50 15.53
N LEU A 48 13.20 -8.33 15.03
CA LEU A 48 11.93 -7.70 15.39
C LEU A 48 10.75 -8.20 14.54
N THR A 49 10.90 -8.35 13.23
CA THR A 49 9.80 -8.70 12.31
C THR A 49 9.87 -10.16 11.84
N GLY A 50 11.07 -10.70 11.67
CA GLY A 50 11.33 -11.99 11.03
C GLY A 50 11.56 -11.91 9.53
N ASP A 51 11.51 -10.70 8.96
CA ASP A 51 11.74 -10.42 7.55
C ASP A 51 13.00 -9.56 7.36
N ILE A 52 13.42 -9.46 6.10
CA ILE A 52 14.51 -8.59 5.65
C ILE A 52 14.02 -7.89 4.39
N SER A 53 13.68 -6.60 4.47
CA SER A 53 13.05 -5.85 3.39
C SER A 53 13.90 -5.78 2.13
N ARG A 54 15.23 -5.84 2.26
CA ARG A 54 16.15 -5.93 1.10
C ARG A 54 16.03 -7.21 0.29
N LEU A 55 15.54 -8.29 0.91
CA LEU A 55 15.32 -9.57 0.26
C LEU A 55 13.88 -9.71 -0.29
N ALA A 56 13.08 -8.65 -0.21
CA ALA A 56 11.69 -8.63 -0.63
C ALA A 56 11.40 -7.50 -1.64
N GLY A 57 10.25 -7.61 -2.33
CA GLY A 57 9.72 -6.60 -3.25
C GLY A 57 10.16 -6.77 -4.72
N LYS A 58 9.80 -5.79 -5.57
CA LYS A 58 10.06 -5.83 -7.01
C LYS A 58 11.57 -6.01 -7.28
N GLY A 59 11.90 -7.00 -8.13
CA GLY A 59 13.28 -7.33 -8.52
C GLY A 59 13.98 -8.37 -7.64
N THR A 60 13.31 -8.96 -6.65
CA THR A 60 13.92 -9.91 -5.69
C THR A 60 13.43 -11.35 -5.83
N GLY A 61 12.86 -11.75 -6.96
CA GLY A 61 12.18 -13.05 -7.14
C GLY A 61 13.02 -14.33 -6.91
N GLY A 62 14.33 -14.22 -6.72
CA GLY A 62 15.22 -15.32 -6.34
C GLY A 62 15.83 -15.18 -4.94
N LEU A 63 15.41 -14.18 -4.15
CA LEU A 63 15.94 -13.92 -2.80
C LEU A 63 14.94 -14.40 -1.75
N SER A 64 15.45 -14.93 -0.65
CA SER A 64 14.64 -15.38 0.48
C SER A 64 15.43 -15.27 1.77
N VAL A 65 14.74 -14.99 2.89
CA VAL A 65 15.36 -14.97 4.22
C VAL A 65 16.01 -16.32 4.55
N LYS A 66 15.41 -17.44 4.12
CA LYS A 66 15.89 -18.78 4.44
C LYS A 66 17.22 -19.12 3.76
N GLU A 67 17.40 -18.75 2.49
CA GLU A 67 18.66 -19.00 1.77
C GLU A 67 19.69 -17.89 1.97
N HIS A 68 19.25 -16.63 2.04
CA HIS A 68 20.14 -15.47 1.96
C HIS A 68 20.26 -14.70 3.28
N GLY A 69 19.51 -15.11 4.31
CA GLY A 69 19.67 -14.63 5.69
C GLY A 69 20.93 -15.15 6.39
N PRO A 70 21.30 -16.44 6.28
CA PRO A 70 22.54 -16.94 6.89
C PRO A 70 23.77 -16.33 6.21
N HIS A 71 24.89 -16.35 6.92
CA HIS A 71 26.20 -16.17 6.29
C HIS A 71 26.44 -17.26 5.24
N VAL A 72 27.17 -16.93 4.17
CA VAL A 72 27.43 -17.85 3.05
C VAL A 72 28.08 -19.17 3.49
N ASP A 73 28.92 -19.12 4.53
CA ASP A 73 29.57 -20.28 5.15
C ASP A 73 28.84 -20.81 6.40
N SER A 74 27.53 -20.62 6.49
CA SER A 74 26.71 -21.10 7.60
C SER A 74 25.37 -21.65 7.12
N THR A 75 24.66 -22.35 8.01
CA THR A 75 23.32 -22.87 7.73
C THR A 75 22.26 -22.13 8.55
N PRO A 76 20.98 -22.15 8.12
CA PRO A 76 19.89 -21.48 8.84
C PRO A 76 19.76 -21.87 10.32
N GLU A 77 20.21 -23.07 10.71
CA GLU A 77 20.23 -23.57 12.09
C GLU A 77 21.15 -22.75 13.01
N TYR A 78 22.30 -22.32 12.51
CA TYR A 78 23.35 -21.69 13.30
C TYR A 78 23.35 -20.16 13.17
N ALA A 79 22.74 -19.63 12.11
CA ALA A 79 22.52 -18.22 11.91
C ALA A 79 21.41 -17.68 12.82
N PHE A 80 21.73 -16.74 13.71
CA PHE A 80 20.75 -16.13 14.60
C PHE A 80 21.05 -14.66 14.92
N VAL A 81 20.00 -13.97 15.33
CA VAL A 81 20.08 -12.63 15.91
C VAL A 81 19.35 -12.64 17.24
N GLU A 82 19.96 -12.02 18.25
CA GLU A 82 19.43 -11.85 19.58
C GLU A 82 19.49 -10.38 19.99
N ALA A 83 18.39 -9.85 20.51
CA ALA A 83 18.30 -8.49 20.99
C ALA A 83 17.77 -8.46 22.42
N GLU A 84 18.47 -7.74 23.30
CA GLU A 84 17.92 -7.33 24.58
C GLU A 84 17.15 -6.03 24.38
N VAL A 85 15.90 -6.02 24.80
CA VAL A 85 14.97 -4.93 24.52
C VAL A 85 14.25 -4.45 25.76
N VAL A 86 13.78 -3.21 25.71
CA VAL A 86 12.92 -2.57 26.71
C VAL A 86 11.62 -2.14 26.03
N ILE A 87 10.48 -2.56 26.57
CA ILE A 87 9.16 -2.15 26.07
C ILE A 87 8.85 -0.76 26.62
N ALA A 88 8.80 0.24 25.74
CA ALA A 88 8.69 1.65 26.14
C ALA A 88 7.45 1.95 27.00
N ALA A 89 6.33 1.29 26.72
CA ALA A 89 5.06 1.50 27.43
C ALA A 89 5.05 0.95 28.87
N THR A 90 5.82 -0.11 29.15
CA THR A 90 5.77 -0.82 30.45
C THR A 90 7.08 -0.77 31.21
N GLY A 91 8.18 -0.40 30.56
CA GLY A 91 9.53 -0.47 31.11
C GLY A 91 10.06 -1.90 31.28
N LYS A 92 9.30 -2.93 30.89
CA LYS A 92 9.73 -4.32 30.99
C LYS A 92 10.87 -4.62 30.02
N SER A 93 11.83 -5.42 30.46
CA SER A 93 12.91 -5.92 29.63
C SER A 93 12.64 -7.34 29.15
N ALA A 94 13.10 -7.68 27.95
CA ALA A 94 13.11 -9.04 27.42
C ALA A 94 14.28 -9.27 26.48
N THR A 95 14.65 -10.54 26.34
CA THR A 95 15.55 -11.02 25.30
C THR A 95 14.71 -11.66 24.19
N ILE A 96 14.88 -11.17 22.97
CA ILE A 96 14.23 -11.69 21.77
C ILE A 96 15.30 -12.34 20.90
N ARG A 97 15.14 -13.62 20.58
CA ARG A 97 16.05 -14.35 19.71
C ARG A 97 15.29 -14.96 18.53
N ARG A 98 15.84 -14.81 17.32
CA ARG A 98 15.37 -15.48 16.10
C ARG A 98 16.52 -16.21 15.41
N THR A 99 16.24 -17.44 14.98
CA THR A 99 17.13 -18.21 14.11
C THR A 99 16.60 -18.14 12.68
N VAL A 100 17.50 -18.18 11.69
CA VAL A 100 17.07 -18.12 10.28
C VAL A 100 16.25 -19.36 9.88
N LYS A 101 16.45 -20.49 10.57
CA LYS A 101 15.60 -21.69 10.43
C LYS A 101 14.14 -21.43 10.79
N GLN A 102 13.88 -20.59 11.78
CA GLN A 102 12.54 -20.29 12.30
C GLN A 102 12.29 -18.77 12.33
N PRO A 103 12.24 -18.12 11.15
CA PRO A 103 12.23 -16.67 11.06
C PRO A 103 10.94 -16.06 11.63
N LYS A 104 9.81 -16.79 11.61
CA LYS A 104 8.50 -16.33 12.12
C LYS A 104 8.20 -16.73 13.57
N ALA A 105 9.08 -17.49 14.23
CA ALA A 105 8.85 -18.00 15.58
C ALA A 105 9.97 -17.55 16.54
N PRO A 106 9.94 -16.29 17.03
CA PRO A 106 10.92 -15.79 17.98
C PRO A 106 10.81 -16.48 19.34
N THR A 107 11.96 -16.74 19.95
CA THR A 107 12.06 -17.06 21.38
C THR A 107 12.08 -15.74 22.15
N VAL A 108 11.17 -15.58 23.12
CA VAL A 108 11.03 -14.35 23.93
C VAL A 108 11.16 -14.73 25.39
N THR A 109 12.09 -14.10 26.12
CA THR A 109 12.36 -14.38 27.53
C THR A 109 12.38 -13.08 28.34
N PRO A 110 11.54 -12.91 29.39
CA PRO A 110 10.47 -13.82 29.80
C PRO A 110 9.32 -13.87 28.77
N ASP A 111 8.61 -15.01 28.72
CA ASP A 111 7.44 -15.17 27.86
C ASP A 111 6.23 -14.45 28.49
N ASP A 112 6.07 -13.16 28.13
CA ASP A 112 5.02 -12.29 28.65
C ASP A 112 4.10 -11.81 27.51
N PRO A 113 2.75 -11.92 27.67
CA PRO A 113 1.80 -11.50 26.65
C PRO A 113 1.93 -10.05 26.20
N SER A 114 2.29 -9.12 27.10
CA SER A 114 2.48 -7.71 26.77
C SER A 114 3.73 -7.48 25.90
N ILE A 115 4.76 -8.29 26.09
CA ILE A 115 5.99 -8.24 25.28
C ILE A 115 5.71 -8.82 23.87
N ARG A 116 4.98 -9.93 23.79
CA ARG A 116 4.54 -10.50 22.51
C ARG A 116 3.63 -9.55 21.74
N ALA A 117 2.71 -8.87 22.43
CA ALA A 117 1.83 -7.88 21.81
C ALA A 117 2.63 -6.68 21.27
N ALA A 118 3.62 -6.17 22.02
CA ALA A 118 4.48 -5.09 21.55
C ALA A 118 5.35 -5.50 20.35
N LEU A 119 5.81 -6.75 20.30
CA LEU A 119 6.55 -7.29 19.15
C LEU A 119 5.64 -7.47 17.93
N ALA A 120 4.41 -7.95 18.13
CA ALA A 120 3.43 -8.09 17.05
C ALA A 120 2.98 -6.72 16.50
N GLU A 121 2.77 -5.72 17.37
CA GLU A 121 2.49 -4.33 16.98
C GLU A 121 3.62 -3.79 16.10
N LEU A 122 4.88 -3.99 16.49
CA LEU A 122 6.03 -3.51 15.72
C LEU A 122 6.22 -4.30 14.41
N ALA A 123 5.96 -5.61 14.40
CA ALA A 123 5.98 -6.41 13.18
C ALA A 123 4.85 -6.03 12.20
N ALA A 124 3.73 -5.48 12.70
CA ALA A 124 2.67 -4.91 11.88
C ALA A 124 3.00 -3.50 11.34
N HIS A 125 4.10 -2.88 11.82
CA HIS A 125 4.62 -1.59 11.39
C HIS A 125 6.11 -1.69 11.00
N PRO A 126 6.46 -2.48 9.95
CA PRO A 126 7.85 -2.72 9.56
C PRO A 126 8.58 -1.46 9.06
N GLU A 127 7.86 -0.35 8.86
CA GLU A 127 8.39 0.88 8.28
C GLU A 127 9.37 1.62 9.20
N PHE A 128 9.62 1.10 10.42
CA PHE A 128 10.65 1.61 11.32
C PHE A 128 12.09 1.49 10.77
N VAL A 129 12.31 0.66 9.73
CA VAL A 129 13.59 0.55 9.02
C VAL A 129 13.52 1.31 7.70
N LEU A 130 14.47 2.22 7.49
CA LEU A 130 14.55 3.02 6.29
C LEU A 130 15.95 3.05 5.72
N SER A 131 16.05 2.59 4.49
CA SER A 131 17.16 2.84 3.59
C SER A 131 16.90 4.08 2.73
N ARG A 132 17.94 4.62 2.11
CA ARG A 132 17.80 5.64 1.05
C ARG A 132 16.77 5.23 -0.02
N ARG A 133 16.75 3.95 -0.42
CA ARG A 133 15.81 3.40 -1.41
C ARG A 133 14.35 3.56 -0.95
N GLU A 134 14.06 3.42 0.34
CA GLU A 134 12.70 3.56 0.86
C GLU A 134 12.28 5.01 0.97
N ILE A 135 13.17 5.87 1.44
CA ILE A 135 12.93 7.30 1.59
C ILE A 135 12.59 7.97 0.26
N ILE A 136 13.35 7.66 -0.80
CA ILE A 136 13.14 8.26 -2.12
C ILE A 136 11.79 7.85 -2.73
N LYS A 137 11.27 6.65 -2.42
CA LYS A 137 9.96 6.21 -2.94
C LYS A 137 8.83 7.17 -2.54
N PHE A 138 8.89 7.77 -1.35
CA PHE A 138 7.87 8.72 -0.91
C PHE A 138 7.92 10.05 -1.69
N VAL A 139 9.04 10.36 -2.34
CA VAL A 139 9.29 11.66 -3.00
C VAL A 139 9.24 11.54 -4.52
N LEU A 140 9.88 10.54 -5.10
CA LEU A 140 10.05 10.41 -6.55
C LEU A 140 9.10 9.40 -7.22
N ALA A 141 8.29 8.66 -6.45
CA ALA A 141 7.29 7.77 -7.05
C ALA A 141 6.26 8.55 -7.88
N GLU A 142 5.69 7.88 -8.88
CA GLU A 142 4.54 8.40 -9.61
C GLU A 142 3.37 8.70 -8.64
N PRO A 143 2.50 9.69 -8.91
CA PRO A 143 1.47 10.12 -7.98
C PRO A 143 0.53 9.01 -7.48
N SER A 144 0.21 8.01 -8.31
CA SER A 144 -0.58 6.84 -7.90
C SER A 144 0.20 5.94 -6.95
N ALA A 145 1.42 5.55 -7.32
CA ALA A 145 2.30 4.74 -6.48
C ALA A 145 2.64 5.43 -5.15
N ARG A 146 2.83 6.76 -5.14
CA ARG A 146 3.03 7.53 -3.91
C ARG A 146 1.77 7.50 -3.04
N SER A 147 0.59 7.68 -3.63
CA SER A 147 -0.68 7.57 -2.90
C SER A 147 -0.80 6.22 -2.21
N GLN A 148 -0.53 5.14 -2.94
CA GLN A 148 -0.57 3.78 -2.41
C GLN A 148 0.46 3.56 -1.30
N LEU A 149 1.69 4.07 -1.44
CA LEU A 149 2.72 3.95 -0.40
C LEU A 149 2.33 4.71 0.89
N VAL A 150 1.79 5.92 0.75
CA VAL A 150 1.31 6.70 1.90
C VAL A 150 0.06 6.06 2.50
N GLN A 151 -0.86 5.54 1.69
CA GLN A 151 -2.05 4.85 2.17
C GLN A 151 -1.72 3.54 2.89
N ALA A 152 -0.77 2.76 2.38
CA ALA A 152 -0.27 1.55 3.02
C ALA A 152 0.37 1.86 4.37
N LEU A 153 1.17 2.94 4.44
CA LEU A 153 1.73 3.41 5.71
C LEU A 153 0.61 3.85 6.69
N LEU A 154 -0.43 4.51 6.18
CA LEU A 154 -1.62 4.89 6.95
C LEU A 154 -2.60 3.71 7.21
N ARG A 155 -2.35 2.53 6.62
CA ARG A 155 -3.19 1.31 6.64
C ARG A 155 -4.65 1.56 6.28
N LEU A 156 -4.88 2.28 5.18
CA LEU A 156 -6.23 2.67 4.74
C LEU A 156 -6.89 1.63 3.82
N ASP A 157 -6.17 0.56 3.48
CA ASP A 157 -6.57 -0.52 2.58
C ASP A 157 -7.89 -1.20 3.00
N GLU A 158 -8.11 -1.36 4.31
CA GLU A 158 -9.37 -1.90 4.85
C GLU A 158 -10.56 -0.95 4.60
N LEU A 159 -10.33 0.37 4.67
CA LEU A 159 -11.38 1.37 4.42
C LEU A 159 -11.77 1.41 2.95
N ASP A 160 -10.81 1.20 2.05
CA ASP A 160 -11.07 1.07 0.62
C ASP A 160 -11.89 -0.18 0.30
N THR A 161 -11.62 -1.29 0.98
CA THR A 161 -12.41 -2.52 0.88
C THR A 161 -13.86 -2.29 1.33
N VAL A 162 -14.06 -1.60 2.45
CA VAL A 162 -15.40 -1.25 2.94
C VAL A 162 -16.12 -0.33 1.95
N ARG A 163 -15.44 0.70 1.43
CA ARG A 163 -15.97 1.62 0.41
C ARG A 163 -16.44 0.89 -0.85
N ALA A 164 -15.61 -0.03 -1.35
CA ALA A 164 -15.90 -0.85 -2.52
C ALA A 164 -17.16 -1.70 -2.31
N ASN A 165 -17.25 -2.37 -1.16
CA ASN A 165 -18.39 -3.22 -0.82
C ASN A 165 -19.69 -2.42 -0.70
N LEU A 166 -19.66 -1.26 -0.02
CA LEU A 166 -20.83 -0.38 0.08
C LEU A 166 -21.29 0.13 -1.29
N THR A 167 -20.35 0.50 -2.16
CA THR A 167 -20.65 0.93 -3.53
C THR A 167 -21.27 -0.20 -4.36
N LYS A 168 -20.75 -1.43 -4.23
CA LYS A 168 -21.28 -2.63 -4.91
C LYS A 168 -22.72 -2.92 -4.47
N ILE A 169 -23.00 -2.82 -3.17
CA ILE A 169 -24.34 -2.99 -2.59
C ILE A 169 -25.30 -1.90 -3.10
N ALA A 170 -24.90 -0.63 -3.04
CA ALA A 170 -25.73 0.49 -3.49
C ALA A 170 -26.12 0.34 -4.97
N ASN A 171 -25.15 -0.01 -5.83
CA ASN A 171 -25.40 -0.25 -7.25
C ASN A 171 -26.32 -1.44 -7.51
N ALA A 172 -26.27 -2.49 -6.67
CA ALA A 172 -27.17 -3.63 -6.78
C ALA A 172 -28.62 -3.23 -6.44
N GLU A 173 -28.83 -2.53 -5.34
CA GLU A 173 -30.16 -2.09 -4.91
C GLU A 173 -30.80 -1.10 -5.92
N VAL A 174 -30.02 -0.22 -6.55
CA VAL A 174 -30.52 0.67 -7.62
C VAL A 174 -30.99 -0.13 -8.86
N ARG A 175 -30.35 -1.26 -9.18
CA ARG A 175 -30.82 -2.13 -10.26
C ARG A 175 -32.12 -2.83 -9.87
N ASP A 176 -32.20 -3.33 -8.64
CA ASP A 176 -33.39 -3.99 -8.11
C ASP A 176 -34.59 -3.04 -8.04
N GLU A 177 -34.38 -1.78 -7.66
CA GLU A 177 -35.40 -0.72 -7.71
C GLU A 177 -35.98 -0.57 -9.12
N LYS A 178 -35.12 -0.42 -10.13
CA LYS A 178 -35.56 -0.29 -11.53
C LYS A 178 -36.37 -1.51 -12.00
N ALA A 179 -35.95 -2.71 -11.61
CA ALA A 179 -36.68 -3.94 -11.92
C ALA A 179 -38.06 -3.98 -11.22
N ALA A 180 -38.11 -3.61 -9.95
CA ALA A 180 -39.34 -3.61 -9.16
C ALA A 180 -40.36 -2.57 -9.67
N ILE A 181 -39.91 -1.38 -10.10
CA ILE A 181 -40.76 -0.35 -10.74
C ILE A 181 -41.41 -0.91 -12.01
N ARG A 182 -40.64 -1.58 -12.87
CA ARG A 182 -41.15 -2.20 -14.10
C ARG A 182 -42.18 -3.28 -13.79
N HIS A 183 -41.86 -4.22 -12.89
CA HIS A 183 -42.79 -5.29 -12.51
C HIS A 183 -44.10 -4.77 -11.92
N ALA A 184 -44.07 -3.65 -11.17
CA ALA A 184 -45.27 -3.02 -10.63
C ALA A 184 -46.11 -2.33 -11.73
N ALA A 185 -45.47 -1.71 -12.72
CA ALA A 185 -46.14 -1.13 -13.88
C ALA A 185 -46.82 -2.20 -14.76
N ASP A 186 -46.14 -3.31 -15.01
CA ASP A 186 -46.65 -4.44 -15.79
C ASP A 186 -47.85 -5.09 -15.08
N ALA A 187 -47.71 -5.42 -13.80
CA ALA A 187 -48.81 -5.98 -13.01
C ALA A 187 -50.02 -5.02 -12.93
N GLY A 188 -49.78 -3.71 -12.99
CA GLY A 188 -50.83 -2.71 -13.05
C GLY A 188 -51.56 -2.68 -14.39
N SER A 189 -50.81 -2.78 -15.49
CA SER A 189 -51.37 -2.85 -16.84
C SER A 189 -52.21 -4.12 -17.02
N ASP A 190 -51.72 -5.26 -16.52
CA ASP A 190 -52.44 -6.53 -16.47
C ASP A 190 -53.75 -6.44 -15.70
N PHE A 191 -53.74 -5.76 -14.55
CA PHE A 191 -54.94 -5.59 -13.73
C PHE A 191 -55.96 -4.65 -14.40
N ALA A 192 -55.51 -3.57 -15.02
CA ALA A 192 -56.39 -2.68 -15.80
C ALA A 192 -57.06 -3.43 -16.97
N LEU A 193 -56.28 -4.23 -17.70
CA LEU A 193 -56.77 -5.05 -18.80
C LEU A 193 -57.81 -6.07 -18.32
N ALA A 194 -57.53 -6.78 -17.21
CA ALA A 194 -58.47 -7.74 -16.62
C ALA A 194 -59.81 -7.10 -16.21
N LEU A 195 -59.77 -5.83 -15.80
CA LEU A 195 -60.97 -5.07 -15.46
C LEU A 195 -61.66 -4.44 -16.68
N GLY A 196 -61.02 -4.41 -17.84
CA GLY A 196 -61.51 -3.70 -19.03
C GLY A 196 -61.53 -2.19 -18.86
N ILE A 197 -60.62 -1.64 -18.05
CA ILE A 197 -60.48 -0.20 -17.81
C ILE A 197 -59.18 0.32 -18.45
N PRO A 198 -59.14 1.58 -18.93
CA PRO A 198 -57.97 2.11 -19.62
C PRO A 198 -56.76 2.31 -18.69
N LYS A 199 -57.00 2.54 -17.40
CA LYS A 199 -55.97 2.74 -16.38
C LYS A 199 -56.52 2.43 -15.00
N ILE A 200 -55.68 1.97 -14.09
CA ILE A 200 -56.05 1.83 -12.67
C ILE A 200 -56.27 3.22 -12.08
N SER A 201 -57.51 3.52 -11.73
CA SER A 201 -57.89 4.63 -10.88
C SER A 201 -59.13 4.23 -10.07
N SER A 202 -59.33 4.89 -8.91
CA SER A 202 -60.35 4.49 -7.92
C SER A 202 -61.76 4.44 -8.52
N ALA A 203 -62.17 5.47 -9.25
CA ALA A 203 -63.53 5.55 -9.78
C ALA A 203 -63.84 4.50 -10.89
N PRO A 204 -63.07 4.36 -11.99
CA PRO A 204 -63.30 3.34 -13.00
C PRO A 204 -63.22 1.91 -12.47
N LEU A 205 -62.30 1.66 -11.52
CA LEU A 205 -62.18 0.35 -10.88
C LEU A 205 -63.43 0.01 -10.07
N LEU A 206 -63.89 0.92 -9.21
CA LEU A 206 -65.09 0.70 -8.40
C LEU A 206 -66.34 0.55 -9.27
N ILE A 207 -66.47 1.34 -10.35
CA ILE A 207 -67.56 1.17 -11.32
C ILE A 207 -67.53 -0.23 -11.92
N ALA A 208 -66.37 -0.67 -12.43
CA ALA A 208 -66.24 -1.96 -13.11
C ALA A 208 -66.50 -3.15 -12.16
N VAL A 209 -65.99 -3.08 -10.93
CA VAL A 209 -66.20 -4.08 -9.87
C VAL A 209 -67.65 -4.08 -9.37
N ASN A 210 -68.20 -2.92 -8.99
CA ASN A 210 -69.55 -2.82 -8.44
C ASN A 210 -70.63 -3.21 -9.45
N THR A 211 -70.42 -2.93 -10.74
CA THR A 211 -71.31 -3.42 -11.79
C THR A 211 -71.50 -4.94 -11.71
N ARG A 212 -70.42 -5.70 -11.44
CA ARG A 212 -70.48 -7.17 -11.31
C ARG A 212 -70.96 -7.63 -9.94
N ARG A 213 -70.65 -6.89 -8.87
CA ARG A 213 -71.16 -7.18 -7.53
C ARG A 213 -72.69 -7.06 -7.47
N THR A 214 -73.25 -6.02 -8.09
CA THR A 214 -74.72 -5.85 -8.20
C THR A 214 -75.37 -7.00 -8.97
N THR A 215 -74.76 -7.50 -10.05
CA THR A 215 -75.25 -8.68 -10.79
C THR A 215 -75.34 -9.94 -9.93
N LEU A 216 -74.49 -10.04 -8.90
CA LEU A 216 -74.43 -11.15 -7.95
C LEU A 216 -75.25 -10.94 -6.67
N GLY A 217 -75.97 -9.81 -6.54
CA GLY A 217 -76.67 -9.44 -5.31
C GLY A 217 -75.74 -9.11 -4.14
N LEU A 218 -74.46 -8.79 -4.41
CA LEU A 218 -73.49 -8.40 -3.40
C LEU A 218 -73.54 -6.89 -3.14
N PRO A 219 -73.29 -6.43 -1.90
CA PRO A 219 -73.24 -5.01 -1.60
C PRO A 219 -72.09 -4.33 -2.37
N PRO A 220 -72.30 -3.10 -2.89
CA PRO A 220 -71.25 -2.36 -3.58
C PRO A 220 -70.13 -1.98 -2.61
N LEU A 221 -68.91 -1.90 -3.14
CA LEU A 221 -67.75 -1.38 -2.43
C LEU A 221 -67.71 0.14 -2.57
N ASN A 222 -67.56 0.84 -1.44
CA ASN A 222 -67.46 2.31 -1.43
C ASN A 222 -66.03 2.79 -1.69
N GLU A 223 -65.04 1.99 -1.29
CA GLU A 223 -63.62 2.30 -1.44
C GLU A 223 -62.79 1.03 -1.64
N LEU A 224 -61.58 1.19 -2.15
CA LEU A 224 -60.59 0.11 -2.30
C LEU A 224 -59.40 0.40 -1.37
N THR A 225 -59.43 -0.14 -0.15
CA THR A 225 -58.33 -0.07 0.81
C THR A 225 -57.26 -1.13 0.53
N ALA A 226 -56.16 -1.14 1.30
CA ALA A 226 -55.08 -2.13 1.17
C ALA A 226 -55.56 -3.59 1.38
N THR A 227 -56.64 -3.80 2.13
CA THR A 227 -57.17 -5.12 2.50
C THR A 227 -58.48 -5.47 1.79
N THR A 228 -59.10 -4.52 1.08
CA THR A 228 -60.38 -4.74 0.41
C THR A 228 -60.28 -5.91 -0.57
N SER A 229 -61.23 -6.83 -0.50
CA SER A 229 -61.38 -7.92 -1.47
C SER A 229 -62.53 -7.66 -2.42
N VAL A 230 -62.25 -7.64 -3.72
CA VAL A 230 -63.28 -7.42 -4.76
C VAL A 230 -64.27 -8.59 -4.85
N ARG A 231 -63.88 -9.77 -4.35
CA ARG A 231 -64.70 -10.98 -4.24
C ARG A 231 -65.32 -11.19 -2.85
N GLU A 232 -65.32 -10.18 -1.98
CA GLU A 232 -65.92 -10.31 -0.65
C GLU A 232 -67.42 -10.63 -0.73
N GLY A 233 -67.87 -11.62 0.04
CA GLY A 233 -69.26 -12.12 0.05
C GLY A 233 -69.58 -13.16 -1.03
N LEU A 234 -68.63 -13.51 -1.90
CA LEU A 234 -68.81 -14.50 -2.95
C LEU A 234 -68.88 -15.93 -2.37
N GLN A 235 -70.02 -16.60 -2.46
CA GLN A 235 -70.14 -18.00 -2.05
C GLN A 235 -69.38 -18.94 -3.01
N PRO A 236 -68.79 -20.04 -2.50
CA PRO A 236 -68.20 -21.09 -3.34
C PRO A 236 -69.26 -21.67 -4.30
N PRO A 237 -68.85 -22.17 -5.49
CA PRO A 237 -69.80 -22.62 -6.50
C PRO A 237 -70.71 -23.72 -5.95
N THR A 238 -72.02 -23.58 -6.16
CA THR A 238 -73.07 -24.48 -5.67
C THR A 238 -73.26 -25.74 -6.53
N SER A 239 -72.50 -25.91 -7.61
CA SER A 239 -72.59 -27.06 -8.51
C SER A 239 -71.31 -27.89 -8.52
N ALA A 240 -71.42 -29.17 -8.17
CA ALA A 240 -70.40 -30.21 -8.35
C ALA A 240 -70.30 -30.67 -9.83
N ALA A 241 -70.46 -29.75 -10.78
CA ALA A 241 -70.16 -29.99 -12.19
C ALA A 241 -68.68 -29.62 -12.40
N GLY A 242 -67.84 -30.65 -12.54
CA GLY A 242 -66.37 -30.51 -12.58
C GLY A 242 -65.91 -29.35 -13.46
N ALA A 243 -65.04 -28.50 -12.88
CA ALA A 243 -64.29 -27.41 -13.51
C ALA A 243 -64.83 -27.02 -14.90
N ALA A 244 -66.02 -26.40 -14.94
CA ALA A 244 -66.55 -25.84 -16.16
C ALA A 244 -65.49 -24.91 -16.72
N VAL A 245 -65.02 -25.20 -17.93
CA VAL A 245 -64.05 -24.38 -18.66
C VAL A 245 -64.57 -22.94 -18.63
N ASN A 246 -63.79 -22.04 -18.03
CA ASN A 246 -64.18 -20.67 -17.77
C ASN A 246 -64.26 -19.90 -19.11
N LYS A 247 -65.43 -19.95 -19.75
CA LYS A 247 -65.68 -19.35 -21.07
C LYS A 247 -65.37 -17.85 -21.05
N THR A 248 -65.68 -17.13 -19.97
CA THR A 248 -65.39 -15.69 -19.85
C THR A 248 -63.89 -15.40 -19.88
N ARG A 249 -63.10 -16.20 -19.14
CA ARG A 249 -61.64 -16.10 -19.09
C ARG A 249 -61.02 -16.47 -20.41
N MET A 250 -61.48 -17.57 -21.03
CA MET A 250 -61.05 -17.98 -22.37
C MET A 250 -61.33 -16.86 -23.38
N LEU A 251 -62.54 -16.30 -23.41
CA LEU A 251 -62.88 -15.19 -24.31
C LEU A 251 -62.06 -13.91 -24.05
N THR A 252 -61.70 -13.64 -22.79
CA THR A 252 -60.87 -12.48 -22.42
C THR A 252 -59.42 -12.67 -22.86
N GLU A 253 -58.84 -13.85 -22.61
CA GLU A 253 -57.47 -14.17 -23.02
C GLU A 253 -57.36 -14.27 -24.56
N LEU A 254 -58.38 -14.81 -25.24
CA LEU A 254 -58.47 -14.80 -26.72
C LEU A 254 -58.63 -13.39 -27.29
N ARG A 255 -59.43 -12.53 -26.65
CA ARG A 255 -59.53 -11.11 -27.04
C ARG A 255 -58.19 -10.42 -26.89
N SER A 256 -57.50 -10.63 -25.76
CA SER A 256 -56.17 -10.07 -25.55
C SER A 256 -55.19 -10.55 -26.62
N ALA A 257 -55.17 -11.85 -26.94
CA ALA A 257 -54.34 -12.40 -28.01
C ALA A 257 -54.64 -11.77 -29.38
N ARG A 258 -55.93 -11.55 -29.73
CA ARG A 258 -56.32 -10.86 -30.96
C ARG A 258 -55.86 -9.40 -30.98
N GLU A 259 -56.08 -8.66 -29.90
CA GLU A 259 -55.65 -7.26 -29.81
C GLU A 259 -54.13 -7.13 -29.96
N ARG A 260 -53.35 -8.05 -29.37
CA ARG A 260 -51.89 -8.09 -29.57
C ARG A 260 -51.52 -8.46 -31.00
N LEU A 261 -52.19 -9.44 -31.62
CA LEU A 261 -51.95 -9.82 -33.01
C LEU A 261 -52.24 -8.67 -33.97
N GLU A 262 -53.38 -7.99 -33.81
CA GLU A 262 -53.75 -6.84 -34.65
C GLU A 262 -52.81 -5.66 -34.41
N GLY A 263 -52.33 -5.46 -33.18
CA GLY A 263 -51.28 -4.50 -32.86
C GLY A 263 -50.01 -4.71 -33.67
N LEU A 264 -49.58 -5.97 -33.81
CA LEU A 264 -48.43 -6.36 -34.63
C LEU A 264 -48.71 -6.27 -36.15
N ALA A 265 -49.97 -6.31 -36.56
CA ALA A 265 -50.37 -6.16 -37.95
C ALA A 265 -50.53 -4.69 -38.40
N THR A 266 -50.38 -3.72 -37.50
CA THR A 266 -50.57 -2.29 -37.83
C THR A 266 -49.44 -1.73 -38.68
N ALA A 267 -49.77 -0.81 -39.60
CA ALA A 267 -48.78 -0.05 -40.36
C ALA A 267 -47.75 0.65 -39.46
N LYS A 268 -48.20 1.17 -38.31
CA LYS A 268 -47.33 1.82 -37.32
C LYS A 268 -46.26 0.86 -36.76
N PHE A 269 -46.62 -0.39 -36.50
CA PHE A 269 -45.66 -1.38 -36.00
C PHE A 269 -44.68 -1.80 -37.11
N GLU A 270 -45.18 -1.99 -38.34
CA GLU A 270 -44.31 -2.30 -39.49
C GLU A 270 -43.36 -1.14 -39.82
N ASP A 271 -43.83 0.11 -39.74
CA ASP A 271 -42.99 1.30 -39.92
C ASP A 271 -41.90 1.37 -38.86
N ALA A 272 -42.23 1.06 -37.59
CA ALA A 272 -41.26 0.99 -36.50
C ALA A 272 -40.23 -0.13 -36.72
N LEU A 273 -40.66 -1.32 -37.16
CA LEU A 273 -39.78 -2.42 -37.52
C LEU A 273 -38.86 -2.04 -38.68
N SER A 274 -39.38 -1.45 -39.75
CA SER A 274 -38.63 -1.03 -40.93
C SER A 274 -37.59 0.04 -40.59
N ALA A 275 -38.00 1.08 -39.87
CA ALA A 275 -37.10 2.15 -39.41
C ALA A 275 -35.98 1.60 -38.51
N THR A 276 -36.31 0.66 -37.62
CA THR A 276 -35.32 0.06 -36.70
C THR A 276 -34.40 -0.91 -37.43
N ARG A 277 -34.91 -1.70 -38.40
CA ARG A 277 -34.08 -2.53 -39.29
C ARG A 277 -33.08 -1.68 -40.07
N ALA A 278 -33.52 -0.55 -40.63
CA ALA A 278 -32.63 0.37 -41.33
C ALA A 278 -31.57 0.95 -40.38
N ALA A 279 -31.95 1.38 -39.17
CA ALA A 279 -31.02 1.92 -38.19
C ALA A 279 -29.99 0.90 -37.69
N VAL A 280 -30.41 -0.36 -37.49
CA VAL A 280 -29.54 -1.49 -37.16
C VAL A 280 -28.61 -1.82 -38.33
N GLY A 281 -29.10 -1.79 -39.58
CA GLY A 281 -28.28 -1.97 -40.77
C GLY A 281 -27.23 -0.87 -40.96
N THR A 282 -27.56 0.38 -40.63
CA THR A 282 -26.59 1.50 -40.63
C THR A 282 -25.51 1.30 -39.57
N LEU A 283 -25.85 0.79 -38.38
CA LEU A 283 -24.85 0.46 -37.37
C LEU A 283 -23.93 -0.68 -37.83
N GLU A 284 -24.48 -1.72 -38.46
CA GLU A 284 -23.71 -2.84 -38.98
C GLU A 284 -22.75 -2.42 -40.11
N ALA A 285 -23.19 -1.53 -40.99
CA ALA A 285 -22.37 -1.00 -42.09
C ALA A 285 -21.23 -0.09 -41.61
N ASP A 286 -21.40 0.58 -40.45
CA ASP A 286 -20.35 1.36 -39.82
C ASP A 286 -19.49 0.48 -38.91
N VAL A 287 -18.46 -0.12 -39.50
CA VAL A 287 -17.51 -1.01 -38.80
C VAL A 287 -16.90 -0.37 -37.56
N SER A 288 -16.63 0.95 -37.60
CA SER A 288 -16.02 1.67 -36.49
C SER A 288 -17.00 1.82 -35.31
N LEU A 289 -18.24 2.25 -35.59
CA LEU A 289 -19.28 2.36 -34.58
C LEU A 289 -19.70 1.00 -34.03
N LEU A 290 -19.80 -0.04 -34.86
CA LEU A 290 -20.12 -1.39 -34.43
C LEU A 290 -19.04 -1.98 -33.51
N GLN A 291 -17.77 -1.80 -33.86
CA GLN A 291 -16.65 -2.18 -32.99
C GLN A 291 -16.66 -1.37 -31.69
N GLY A 292 -16.98 -0.07 -31.76
CA GLY A 292 -17.18 0.78 -30.60
C GLY A 292 -18.27 0.27 -29.66
N ALA A 293 -19.44 -0.07 -30.19
CA ALA A 293 -20.57 -0.61 -29.43
C ALA A 293 -20.27 -1.98 -28.81
N ASN A 294 -19.56 -2.87 -29.53
CA ASN A 294 -19.10 -4.15 -29.01
C ASN A 294 -18.08 -3.97 -27.87
N ARG A 295 -17.11 -3.05 -28.03
CA ARG A 295 -16.14 -2.72 -26.98
C ARG A 295 -16.82 -2.12 -25.76
N GLU A 296 -17.76 -1.21 -25.96
CA GLU A 296 -18.56 -0.63 -24.87
C GLU A 296 -19.31 -1.73 -24.10
N ASN A 297 -19.97 -2.65 -24.82
CA ASN A 297 -20.69 -3.77 -24.21
C ASN A 297 -19.78 -4.66 -23.37
N MET A 298 -18.60 -5.00 -23.90
CA MET A 298 -17.57 -5.76 -23.20
C MET A 298 -17.08 -5.02 -21.94
N LEU A 299 -16.81 -3.72 -22.06
CA LEU A 299 -16.34 -2.89 -20.95
C LEU A 299 -17.37 -2.77 -19.83
N ARG A 300 -18.66 -2.61 -20.16
CA ARG A 300 -19.75 -2.60 -19.16
C ARG A 300 -19.93 -3.96 -18.49
N ALA A 301 -19.83 -5.06 -19.25
CA ALA A 301 -19.89 -6.41 -18.70
C ALA A 301 -18.69 -6.68 -17.78
N ALA A 302 -17.49 -6.26 -18.17
CA ALA A 302 -16.29 -6.36 -17.35
C ALA A 302 -16.41 -5.52 -16.07
N LEU A 303 -17.01 -4.33 -16.13
CA LEU A 303 -17.29 -3.52 -14.95
C LEU A 303 -18.26 -4.21 -13.97
N ALA A 304 -19.24 -4.95 -14.51
CA ALA A 304 -20.25 -5.66 -13.71
C ALA A 304 -19.73 -6.98 -13.10
N LEU A 305 -18.78 -7.63 -13.78
CA LEU A 305 -18.22 -8.94 -13.42
C LEU A 305 -16.89 -8.87 -12.68
N TYR A 306 -16.39 -7.67 -12.41
CA TYR A 306 -15.13 -7.49 -11.69
C TYR A 306 -15.18 -8.13 -10.30
N ASP A 307 -14.11 -8.88 -9.99
CA ASP A 307 -13.95 -9.63 -8.75
C ASP A 307 -12.46 -9.73 -8.40
N ASP A 308 -11.90 -8.63 -7.88
CA ASP A 308 -10.48 -8.40 -7.50
C ASP A 308 -9.42 -8.59 -8.61
N GLU A 309 -9.81 -9.18 -9.72
CA GLU A 309 -9.05 -9.34 -10.95
C GLU A 309 -9.88 -8.86 -12.14
N CYS A 310 -9.19 -8.47 -13.21
CA CYS A 310 -9.85 -8.16 -14.47
C CYS A 310 -10.55 -9.42 -15.00
N PRO A 311 -11.89 -9.42 -15.20
CA PRO A 311 -12.65 -10.61 -15.61
C PRO A 311 -12.37 -11.07 -17.05
N VAL A 312 -11.50 -10.36 -17.77
CA VAL A 312 -11.11 -10.67 -19.15
C VAL A 312 -9.72 -11.31 -19.22
N CYS A 313 -8.75 -10.81 -18.43
CA CYS A 313 -7.35 -11.23 -18.53
C CYS A 313 -6.75 -11.76 -17.23
N GLY A 314 -7.51 -11.79 -16.12
CA GLY A 314 -7.04 -12.29 -14.81
C GLY A 314 -5.92 -11.43 -14.21
N THR A 315 -5.71 -10.23 -14.73
CA THR A 315 -4.72 -9.31 -14.16
C THR A 315 -5.34 -8.68 -12.92
N GLU A 316 -4.66 -8.81 -11.78
CA GLU A 316 -4.97 -8.06 -10.57
C GLU A 316 -4.99 -6.57 -10.90
N PHE A 317 -6.12 -5.95 -10.63
CA PHE A 317 -6.38 -4.53 -10.89
C PHE A 317 -7.00 -3.97 -9.64
N GLU A 318 -6.56 -2.81 -9.16
CA GLU A 318 -7.29 -2.14 -8.07
C GLU A 318 -8.67 -1.69 -8.59
N LEU A 319 -9.75 -1.89 -7.83
CA LEU A 319 -11.12 -1.57 -8.30
C LEU A 319 -11.25 -0.11 -8.77
N ALA A 320 -10.64 0.85 -8.07
CA ALA A 320 -10.70 2.25 -8.45
C ALA A 320 -9.94 2.54 -9.75
N GLU A 321 -8.79 1.90 -9.95
CA GLU A 321 -8.01 1.98 -11.19
C GLU A 321 -8.76 1.33 -12.36
N PHE A 322 -9.37 0.17 -12.12
CA PHE A 322 -10.19 -0.53 -13.09
C PHE A 322 -11.42 0.30 -13.48
N GLN A 323 -12.16 0.81 -12.50
CA GLN A 323 -13.31 1.68 -12.73
C GLN A 323 -12.91 2.95 -13.48
N THR A 324 -11.82 3.61 -13.08
CA THR A 324 -11.33 4.83 -13.76
C THR A 324 -10.91 4.52 -15.20
N THR A 325 -10.17 3.44 -15.41
CA THR A 325 -9.70 3.03 -16.74
C THR A 325 -10.85 2.64 -17.66
N VAL A 326 -11.79 1.84 -17.15
CA VAL A 326 -12.98 1.44 -17.90
C VAL A 326 -13.87 2.66 -18.17
N THR A 327 -14.07 3.55 -17.20
CA THR A 327 -14.88 4.77 -17.38
C THR A 327 -14.24 5.73 -18.39
N ALA A 328 -12.92 5.93 -18.36
CA ALA A 328 -12.21 6.74 -19.36
C ALA A 328 -12.31 6.13 -20.76
N LYS A 329 -12.19 4.80 -20.88
CA LYS A 329 -12.39 4.08 -22.15
C LYS A 329 -13.85 4.20 -22.64
N LEU A 330 -14.83 4.13 -21.74
CA LEU A 330 -16.25 4.36 -22.07
C LEU A 330 -16.51 5.80 -22.52
N ALA A 331 -15.87 6.81 -21.91
CA ALA A 331 -15.97 8.20 -22.32
C ALA A 331 -15.41 8.44 -23.73
N ALA A 332 -14.30 7.77 -24.08
CA ALA A 332 -13.73 7.78 -25.42
C ALA A 332 -14.63 7.11 -26.47
N LEU A 333 -15.62 6.30 -26.04
CA LEU A 333 -16.61 5.64 -26.89
C LEU A 333 -17.95 6.40 -26.95
N SER A 334 -18.01 7.64 -26.47
CA SER A 334 -19.25 8.44 -26.33
C SER A 334 -20.16 8.46 -27.57
N ALA A 335 -19.60 8.52 -28.78
CA ALA A 335 -20.37 8.48 -30.03
C ALA A 335 -21.06 7.11 -30.25
N ALA A 336 -20.35 6.00 -29.97
CA ALA A 336 -20.91 4.66 -30.03
C ALA A 336 -21.96 4.46 -28.92
N THR A 337 -21.70 4.96 -27.71
CA THR A 337 -22.63 4.96 -26.57
C THR A 337 -23.93 5.68 -26.90
N ALA A 338 -23.85 6.88 -27.48
CA ALA A 338 -25.03 7.64 -27.88
C ALA A 338 -25.84 6.91 -28.95
N LYS A 339 -25.16 6.32 -29.94
CA LYS A 339 -25.82 5.58 -31.02
C LYS A 339 -26.48 4.30 -30.53
N ARG A 340 -25.81 3.56 -29.64
CA ARG A 340 -26.34 2.39 -28.95
C ARG A 340 -27.59 2.75 -28.16
N GLN A 341 -27.54 3.78 -27.32
CA GLN A 341 -28.69 4.20 -26.51
C GLN A 341 -29.88 4.61 -27.39
N GLN A 342 -29.62 5.30 -28.51
CA GLN A 342 -30.65 5.64 -29.47
C GLN A 342 -31.35 4.40 -30.04
N LEU A 343 -30.58 3.35 -30.36
CA LEU A 343 -31.12 2.09 -30.88
C LEU A 343 -31.85 1.28 -29.81
N GLU A 344 -31.31 1.18 -28.60
CA GLU A 344 -31.99 0.54 -27.47
C GLU A 344 -33.35 1.19 -27.19
N ASN A 345 -33.40 2.54 -27.21
CA ASN A 345 -34.65 3.28 -27.04
C ASN A 345 -35.66 3.02 -28.18
N ALA A 346 -35.18 2.79 -29.41
CA ALA A 346 -36.02 2.45 -30.55
C ALA A 346 -36.50 0.99 -30.53
N LEU A 347 -35.67 0.09 -29.99
CA LEU A 347 -35.95 -1.35 -29.87
C LEU A 347 -36.90 -1.69 -28.72
N GLU A 348 -36.84 -0.96 -27.61
CA GLU A 348 -37.66 -1.20 -26.42
C GLU A 348 -39.17 -1.28 -26.71
N PRO A 349 -39.81 -0.33 -27.43
CA PRO A 349 -41.25 -0.42 -27.71
C PRO A 349 -41.61 -1.64 -28.59
N ILE A 350 -40.68 -2.11 -29.42
CA ILE A 350 -40.86 -3.32 -30.24
C ILE A 350 -40.76 -4.55 -29.33
N ALA A 351 -39.73 -4.62 -28.48
CA ALA A 351 -39.54 -5.70 -27.53
C ALA A 351 -40.73 -5.84 -26.57
N ASP A 352 -41.28 -4.73 -26.07
CA ASP A 352 -42.46 -4.73 -25.21
C ASP A 352 -43.71 -5.25 -25.92
N ALA A 353 -43.93 -4.84 -27.18
CA ALA A 353 -45.04 -5.35 -27.98
C ALA A 353 -44.93 -6.88 -28.20
N LEU A 354 -43.71 -7.37 -28.43
CA LEU A 354 -43.43 -8.80 -28.62
C LEU A 354 -43.63 -9.61 -27.33
N ASP A 355 -43.18 -9.12 -26.17
CA ASP A 355 -43.40 -9.78 -24.88
C ASP A 355 -44.88 -9.82 -24.50
N GLN A 356 -45.60 -8.71 -24.69
CA GLN A 356 -47.03 -8.67 -24.45
C GLN A 356 -47.79 -9.64 -25.36
N ALA A 357 -47.37 -9.76 -26.63
CA ALA A 357 -47.91 -10.76 -27.54
C ALA A 357 -47.55 -12.19 -27.11
N ALA A 358 -46.30 -12.44 -26.67
CA ALA A 358 -45.85 -13.76 -26.21
C ALA A 358 -46.65 -14.25 -24.99
N LEU A 359 -46.88 -13.37 -24.00
CA LEU A 359 -47.69 -13.68 -22.83
C LEU A 359 -49.14 -13.97 -23.21
N ALA A 360 -49.74 -13.15 -24.08
CA ALA A 360 -51.12 -13.34 -24.54
C ALA A 360 -51.29 -14.62 -25.37
N PHE A 361 -50.32 -14.94 -26.25
CA PHE A 361 -50.32 -16.16 -27.06
C PHE A 361 -50.10 -17.41 -26.21
N THR A 362 -49.24 -17.35 -25.20
CA THR A 362 -49.07 -18.44 -24.23
C THR A 362 -50.37 -18.71 -23.47
N ALA A 363 -51.02 -17.66 -22.97
CA ALA A 363 -52.30 -17.78 -22.27
C ALA A 363 -53.39 -18.40 -23.18
N ALA A 364 -53.49 -17.93 -24.43
CA ALA A 364 -54.44 -18.46 -25.41
C ALA A 364 -54.14 -19.93 -25.78
N ALA A 365 -52.88 -20.29 -26.02
CA ALA A 365 -52.48 -21.65 -26.39
C ALA A 365 -52.75 -22.68 -25.27
N ASN A 366 -52.64 -22.26 -24.00
CA ASN A 366 -52.90 -23.13 -22.85
C ASN A 366 -54.34 -23.66 -22.77
N TRP A 367 -55.31 -23.01 -23.45
CA TRP A 367 -56.69 -23.51 -23.51
C TRP A 367 -56.84 -24.80 -24.33
N SER A 368 -55.87 -25.14 -25.18
CA SER A 368 -55.83 -26.46 -25.85
C SER A 368 -55.77 -27.62 -24.87
N ASN A 369 -55.16 -27.44 -23.69
CA ASN A 369 -55.06 -28.45 -22.63
C ASN A 369 -56.35 -28.62 -21.83
N VAL A 370 -57.29 -27.68 -21.98
CA VAL A 370 -58.55 -27.63 -21.23
C VAL A 370 -59.72 -28.13 -22.09
N ALA A 371 -59.60 -28.04 -23.42
CA ALA A 371 -60.59 -28.56 -24.35
C ALA A 371 -60.51 -30.10 -24.47
N LYS A 372 -61.66 -30.79 -24.46
CA LYS A 372 -61.74 -32.25 -24.71
C LYS A 372 -61.48 -32.63 -26.18
N ILE A 373 -61.31 -31.66 -27.05
CA ILE A 373 -61.07 -31.81 -28.49
C ILE A 373 -59.66 -31.27 -28.77
N PRO A 374 -58.79 -31.99 -29.49
CA PRO A 374 -57.50 -31.47 -29.91
C PRO A 374 -57.67 -30.22 -30.78
N ILE A 375 -57.27 -29.06 -30.28
CA ILE A 375 -57.25 -27.80 -31.03
C ILE A 375 -55.81 -27.57 -31.50
N PRO A 376 -55.56 -27.35 -32.80
CA PRO A 376 -54.22 -27.02 -33.28
C PRO A 376 -53.83 -25.63 -32.77
N VAL A 377 -52.83 -25.59 -31.88
CA VAL A 377 -52.24 -24.37 -31.30
C VAL A 377 -50.72 -24.32 -31.48
N ALA A 378 -50.17 -25.16 -32.36
CA ALA A 378 -48.74 -25.33 -32.51
C ALA A 378 -48.06 -24.06 -33.02
N LYS A 379 -48.69 -23.33 -33.95
CA LYS A 379 -48.16 -22.06 -34.46
C LYS A 379 -48.26 -20.97 -33.40
N LEU A 380 -49.33 -20.93 -32.61
CA LEU A 380 -49.53 -19.98 -31.53
C LEU A 380 -48.51 -20.17 -30.40
N ALA A 381 -48.26 -21.41 -29.99
CA ALA A 381 -47.24 -21.74 -29.01
C ALA A 381 -45.82 -21.43 -29.53
N ALA A 382 -45.53 -21.80 -30.78
CA ALA A 382 -44.25 -21.47 -31.43
C ALA A 382 -44.04 -19.96 -31.56
N ALA A 383 -45.08 -19.21 -31.91
CA ALA A 383 -45.03 -17.75 -31.98
C ALA A 383 -44.88 -17.09 -30.62
N ALA A 384 -45.44 -17.68 -29.56
CA ALA A 384 -45.22 -17.18 -28.20
C ALA A 384 -43.74 -17.33 -27.81
N GLN A 385 -43.16 -18.50 -28.05
CA GLN A 385 -41.76 -18.77 -27.77
C GLN A 385 -40.83 -17.89 -28.62
N SER A 386 -41.09 -17.77 -29.92
CA SER A 386 -40.26 -16.97 -30.82
C SER A 386 -40.32 -15.47 -30.51
N LYS A 387 -41.49 -14.94 -30.14
CA LYS A 387 -41.64 -13.52 -29.76
C LYS A 387 -40.98 -13.21 -28.43
N ALA A 388 -41.07 -14.09 -27.43
CA ALA A 388 -40.33 -13.93 -26.17
C ALA A 388 -38.80 -13.97 -26.40
N ALA A 389 -38.33 -14.91 -27.24
CA ALA A 389 -36.91 -14.99 -27.59
C ALA A 389 -36.45 -13.74 -28.36
N ALA A 390 -37.24 -13.27 -29.32
CA ALA A 390 -36.97 -12.05 -30.07
C ALA A 390 -36.92 -10.82 -29.14
N ALA A 391 -37.91 -10.63 -28.26
CA ALA A 391 -37.92 -9.54 -27.28
C ALA A 391 -36.67 -9.55 -26.40
N ALA A 392 -36.26 -10.72 -25.91
CA ALA A 392 -35.03 -10.87 -25.13
C ALA A 392 -33.77 -10.53 -25.93
N ALA A 393 -33.71 -10.89 -27.22
CA ALA A 393 -32.60 -10.54 -28.09
C ALA A 393 -32.56 -9.04 -28.43
N LEU A 394 -33.71 -8.42 -28.70
CA LEU A 394 -33.80 -6.98 -29.00
C LEU A 394 -33.32 -6.13 -27.81
N ARG A 395 -33.65 -6.51 -26.57
CA ARG A 395 -33.17 -5.79 -25.36
C ARG A 395 -31.68 -5.94 -25.09
N LYS A 396 -31.03 -6.95 -25.67
CA LYS A 396 -29.57 -7.11 -25.60
C LYS A 396 -28.83 -6.31 -26.66
N LEU A 397 -29.46 -6.04 -27.81
CA LEU A 397 -28.92 -5.40 -29.03
C LEU A 397 -27.73 -6.13 -29.69
N LEU A 398 -26.85 -6.76 -28.90
CA LEU A 398 -25.67 -7.46 -29.33
C LEU A 398 -25.72 -8.94 -28.91
N PRO A 399 -25.27 -9.89 -29.74
CA PRO A 399 -24.67 -9.69 -31.07
C PRO A 399 -25.67 -9.19 -32.12
N ILE A 400 -25.20 -8.36 -33.06
CA ILE A 400 -26.08 -7.61 -34.00
C ILE A 400 -26.81 -8.53 -34.97
N GLU A 401 -26.22 -9.68 -35.28
CA GLU A 401 -26.78 -10.73 -36.13
C GLU A 401 -28.07 -11.31 -35.52
N ALA A 402 -28.07 -11.57 -34.21
CA ALA A 402 -29.24 -12.07 -33.49
C ALA A 402 -30.36 -11.02 -33.45
N THR A 403 -30.00 -9.73 -33.31
CA THR A 403 -30.97 -8.64 -33.38
C THR A 403 -31.57 -8.50 -34.78
N LYS A 404 -30.77 -8.64 -35.84
CA LYS A 404 -31.27 -8.63 -37.22
C LYS A 404 -32.24 -9.78 -37.50
N GLU A 405 -31.89 -11.00 -37.07
CA GLU A 405 -32.74 -12.17 -37.22
C GLU A 405 -34.07 -12.01 -36.46
N SER A 406 -33.98 -11.50 -35.23
CA SER A 406 -35.16 -11.21 -34.41
C SER A 406 -36.04 -10.13 -35.04
N LEU A 407 -35.45 -9.07 -35.59
CA LEU A 407 -36.19 -8.03 -36.31
C LEU A 407 -36.82 -8.54 -37.61
N ALA A 408 -36.16 -9.46 -38.32
CA ALA A 408 -36.69 -10.03 -39.56
C ALA A 408 -37.97 -10.85 -39.31
N THR A 409 -38.05 -11.54 -38.17
CA THR A 409 -39.14 -12.44 -37.82
C THR A 409 -40.16 -11.85 -36.84
N ALA A 410 -39.87 -10.70 -36.21
CA ALA A 410 -40.74 -10.05 -35.22
C ALA A 410 -42.17 -9.77 -35.71
N GLY A 411 -42.33 -9.42 -36.99
CA GLY A 411 -43.62 -9.15 -37.62
C GLY A 411 -44.36 -10.39 -38.12
N ASP A 412 -43.78 -11.60 -38.00
CA ASP A 412 -44.44 -12.80 -38.50
C ASP A 412 -45.65 -13.17 -37.64
N ILE A 413 -46.80 -13.18 -38.31
CA ILE A 413 -48.12 -13.53 -37.77
C ILE A 413 -48.81 -14.62 -38.59
N SER A 414 -48.06 -15.31 -39.46
CA SER A 414 -48.59 -16.26 -40.44
C SER A 414 -49.31 -17.43 -39.77
N GLY A 415 -50.59 -17.63 -40.13
CA GLY A 415 -51.42 -18.72 -39.62
C GLY A 415 -51.86 -18.60 -38.15
N LEU A 416 -51.51 -17.51 -37.45
CA LEU A 416 -51.95 -17.26 -36.08
C LEU A 416 -53.44 -16.91 -36.00
N ARG A 417 -53.95 -16.20 -37.02
CA ARG A 417 -55.39 -15.88 -37.13
C ARG A 417 -56.24 -17.15 -37.24
N ASP A 418 -55.76 -18.15 -37.97
CA ASP A 418 -56.49 -19.42 -38.16
C ASP A 418 -56.57 -20.23 -36.86
N GLU A 419 -55.46 -20.34 -36.12
CA GLU A 419 -55.46 -21.06 -34.83
C GLU A 419 -56.25 -20.33 -33.74
N LEU A 420 -56.22 -18.98 -33.71
CA LEU A 420 -57.11 -18.20 -32.84
C LEU A 420 -58.59 -18.40 -33.23
N ALA A 421 -58.91 -18.49 -34.51
CA ALA A 421 -60.27 -18.78 -34.97
C ALA A 421 -60.75 -20.19 -34.55
N HIS A 422 -59.87 -21.19 -34.53
CA HIS A 422 -60.19 -22.52 -33.99
C HIS A 422 -60.46 -22.47 -32.48
N LEU A 423 -59.69 -21.69 -31.73
CA LEU A 423 -59.95 -21.46 -30.31
C LEU A 423 -61.26 -20.71 -30.09
N ASP A 424 -61.61 -19.75 -30.96
CA ASP A 424 -62.90 -19.06 -30.92
C ASP A 424 -64.08 -20.01 -31.20
N ALA A 425 -63.95 -20.89 -32.18
CA ALA A 425 -64.96 -21.92 -32.46
C ALA A 425 -65.14 -22.87 -31.26
N ALA A 426 -64.04 -23.25 -30.60
CA ALA A 426 -64.10 -24.05 -29.38
C ALA A 426 -64.74 -23.28 -28.21
N ALA A 427 -64.40 -21.99 -28.04
CA ALA A 427 -65.01 -21.13 -27.04
C ALA A 427 -66.52 -20.98 -27.28
N ALA A 428 -66.97 -20.90 -28.53
CA ALA A 428 -68.38 -20.79 -28.90
C ALA A 428 -69.20 -22.03 -28.50
N LEU A 429 -68.58 -23.22 -28.52
CA LEU A 429 -69.19 -24.49 -28.10
C LEU A 429 -69.30 -24.66 -26.58
N LEU A 430 -68.59 -23.83 -25.81
CA LEU A 430 -68.75 -23.81 -24.36
C LEU A 430 -70.11 -23.21 -24.00
N PRO A 431 -70.82 -23.76 -23.00
CA PRO A 431 -72.07 -23.16 -22.52
C PRO A 431 -71.81 -21.72 -22.09
N ASP A 432 -72.69 -20.79 -22.50
CA ASP A 432 -72.61 -19.42 -22.00
C ASP A 432 -72.75 -19.45 -20.48
N PRO A 433 -71.81 -18.84 -19.74
CA PRO A 433 -71.96 -18.69 -18.31
C PRO A 433 -73.24 -17.90 -18.08
N SER A 434 -73.98 -18.26 -17.03
CA SER A 434 -75.05 -17.38 -16.58
C SER A 434 -74.47 -15.97 -16.33
N THR A 435 -75.30 -14.92 -16.43
CA THR A 435 -74.86 -13.56 -16.08
C THR A 435 -74.24 -13.48 -14.69
N GLN A 436 -74.66 -14.36 -13.78
CA GLN A 436 -74.07 -14.53 -12.45
C GLN A 436 -72.69 -15.22 -12.50
N ASP A 437 -72.52 -16.29 -13.27
CA ASP A 437 -71.22 -16.98 -13.37
C ASP A 437 -70.16 -16.10 -14.03
N ALA A 438 -70.50 -15.34 -15.08
CA ALA A 438 -69.58 -14.39 -15.71
C ALA A 438 -69.16 -13.26 -14.76
N ALA A 439 -70.10 -12.75 -13.94
CA ALA A 439 -69.80 -11.76 -12.91
C ALA A 439 -68.92 -12.34 -11.79
N ARG A 440 -69.15 -13.60 -11.39
CA ARG A 440 -68.35 -14.32 -10.40
C ARG A 440 -66.91 -14.50 -10.88
N GLU A 441 -66.73 -14.97 -12.11
CA GLU A 441 -65.42 -15.19 -12.74
C GLU A 441 -64.63 -13.89 -12.89
N TYR A 442 -65.29 -12.82 -13.32
CA TYR A 442 -64.69 -11.49 -13.40
C TYR A 442 -64.09 -11.05 -12.06
N LEU A 443 -64.86 -11.18 -10.96
CA LEU A 443 -64.39 -10.81 -9.62
C LEU A 443 -63.24 -11.69 -9.12
N VAL A 444 -63.21 -12.98 -9.48
CA VAL A 444 -62.11 -13.89 -9.13
C VAL A 444 -60.82 -13.51 -9.86
N ILE A 445 -60.89 -13.25 -11.16
CA ILE A 445 -59.73 -12.83 -11.96
C ILE A 445 -59.24 -11.45 -11.50
N ALA A 446 -60.16 -10.50 -11.29
CA ALA A 446 -59.85 -9.18 -10.76
C ALA A 446 -59.16 -9.27 -9.39
N GLN A 447 -59.62 -10.15 -8.50
CA GLN A 447 -58.97 -10.35 -7.20
C GLN A 447 -57.54 -10.88 -7.35
N SER A 448 -57.33 -11.90 -8.18
CA SER A 448 -55.99 -12.48 -8.39
C SER A 448 -55.01 -11.45 -8.97
N LYS A 449 -55.44 -10.65 -9.95
CA LYS A 449 -54.61 -9.59 -10.53
C LYS A 449 -54.39 -8.42 -9.56
N LEU A 450 -55.38 -8.06 -8.74
CA LEU A 450 -55.24 -7.09 -7.65
C LEU A 450 -54.19 -7.52 -6.62
N GLU A 451 -54.18 -8.79 -6.21
CA GLU A 451 -53.19 -9.34 -5.28
C GLU A 451 -51.77 -9.32 -5.87
N SER A 452 -51.63 -9.70 -7.14
CA SER A 452 -50.35 -9.62 -7.86
C SER A 452 -49.83 -8.19 -7.94
N TRP A 453 -50.69 -7.23 -8.32
CA TRP A 453 -50.33 -5.82 -8.38
C TRP A 453 -49.94 -5.26 -7.01
N ARG A 454 -50.70 -5.57 -5.95
CA ARG A 454 -50.37 -5.18 -4.56
C ARG A 454 -49.01 -5.73 -4.12
N LYS A 455 -48.70 -6.99 -4.47
CA LYS A 455 -47.41 -7.62 -4.18
C LYS A 455 -46.26 -6.89 -4.87
N CYS A 456 -46.38 -6.62 -6.17
CA CYS A 456 -45.35 -5.89 -6.92
C CYS A 456 -45.19 -4.45 -6.43
N ARG A 457 -46.29 -3.74 -6.12
CA ARG A 457 -46.25 -2.39 -5.52
C ARG A 457 -45.54 -2.37 -4.17
N LYS A 458 -45.76 -3.37 -3.32
CA LYS A 458 -45.02 -3.48 -2.05
C LYS A 458 -43.54 -3.71 -2.27
N ALA A 459 -43.18 -4.56 -3.25
CA ALA A 459 -41.78 -4.80 -3.61
C ALA A 459 -41.09 -3.55 -4.17
N GLU A 460 -41.78 -2.76 -5.01
CA GLU A 460 -41.31 -1.47 -5.52
C GLU A 460 -40.98 -0.50 -4.38
N VAL A 461 -41.90 -0.28 -3.44
CA VAL A 461 -41.68 0.62 -2.30
C VAL A 461 -40.48 0.15 -1.46
N ASN A 462 -40.41 -1.14 -1.16
CA ASN A 462 -39.30 -1.70 -0.39
C ASN A 462 -37.95 -1.54 -1.11
N ALA A 463 -37.89 -1.85 -2.42
CA ALA A 463 -36.68 -1.74 -3.20
C ALA A 463 -36.21 -0.28 -3.30
N LYS A 464 -37.13 0.66 -3.48
CA LYS A 464 -36.84 2.10 -3.45
C LYS A 464 -36.24 2.53 -2.12
N THR A 465 -36.85 2.17 -0.99
CA THR A 465 -36.33 2.51 0.34
C THR A 465 -34.93 1.93 0.57
N ARG A 466 -34.67 0.68 0.13
CA ARG A 466 -33.33 0.08 0.23
C ARG A 466 -32.32 0.83 -0.63
N ALA A 467 -32.65 1.12 -1.89
CA ALA A 467 -31.77 1.84 -2.81
C ALA A 467 -31.41 3.24 -2.29
N GLU A 468 -32.39 3.98 -1.77
CA GLU A 468 -32.18 5.29 -1.14
C GLU A 468 -31.26 5.17 0.08
N LEU A 469 -31.52 4.23 0.99
CA LEU A 469 -30.72 4.01 2.19
C LEU A 469 -29.27 3.63 1.84
N THR A 470 -29.07 2.64 0.97
CA THR A 470 -27.73 2.15 0.63
C THR A 470 -26.92 3.19 -0.13
N SER A 471 -27.58 3.98 -0.98
CA SER A 471 -26.91 5.10 -1.68
C SER A 471 -26.49 6.19 -0.69
N ALA A 472 -27.36 6.54 0.26
CA ALA A 472 -27.03 7.51 1.31
C ALA A 472 -25.87 7.02 2.18
N VAL A 473 -25.89 5.76 2.65
CA VAL A 473 -24.81 5.17 3.45
C VAL A 473 -23.49 5.17 2.67
N SER A 474 -23.50 4.76 1.41
CA SER A 474 -22.30 4.75 0.56
C SER A 474 -21.74 6.15 0.34
N ALA A 475 -22.61 7.15 0.11
CA ALA A 475 -22.20 8.53 -0.07
C ALA A 475 -21.63 9.13 1.22
N THR A 476 -22.34 9.02 2.34
CA THR A 476 -21.88 9.53 3.64
C THR A 476 -20.56 8.88 4.08
N PHE A 477 -20.39 7.58 3.85
CA PHE A 477 -19.11 6.91 4.11
C PHE A 477 -17.99 7.46 3.20
N GLY A 478 -18.27 7.64 1.91
CA GLY A 478 -17.32 8.22 0.95
C GLY A 478 -16.89 9.63 1.32
N ASP A 479 -17.83 10.48 1.71
CA ASP A 479 -17.56 11.86 2.16
C ASP A 479 -16.72 11.85 3.45
N ALA A 480 -17.10 11.06 4.46
CA ALA A 480 -16.37 10.98 5.72
C ALA A 480 -14.92 10.47 5.56
N ILE A 481 -14.69 9.49 4.68
CA ILE A 481 -13.34 9.04 4.34
C ILE A 481 -12.55 10.15 3.66
N THR A 482 -13.16 10.83 2.68
CA THR A 482 -12.51 11.93 1.95
C THR A 482 -12.08 13.05 2.90
N ASP A 483 -13.01 13.51 3.74
CA ASP A 483 -12.76 14.54 4.75
C ASP A 483 -11.65 14.12 5.74
N GLY A 484 -11.70 12.85 6.19
CA GLY A 484 -10.68 12.30 7.09
C GLY A 484 -9.29 12.25 6.47
N LEU A 485 -9.19 11.83 5.20
CA LEU A 485 -7.92 11.79 4.47
C LEU A 485 -7.37 13.18 4.19
N GLU A 486 -8.23 14.14 3.84
CA GLU A 486 -7.83 15.54 3.69
C GLU A 486 -7.26 16.11 4.99
N ALA A 487 -7.92 15.86 6.12
CA ALA A 487 -7.41 16.29 7.43
C ALA A 487 -6.05 15.67 7.79
N ILE A 488 -5.86 14.37 7.52
CA ILE A 488 -4.57 13.69 7.72
C ILE A 488 -3.49 14.32 6.83
N PHE A 489 -3.78 14.49 5.54
CA PHE A 489 -2.81 15.07 4.61
C PHE A 489 -2.46 16.51 4.94
N ASP A 490 -3.40 17.32 5.39
CA ASP A 490 -3.11 18.69 5.85
C ASP A 490 -2.21 18.70 7.10
N ALA A 491 -2.47 17.81 8.07
CA ALA A 491 -1.64 17.68 9.26
C ALA A 491 -0.21 17.22 8.91
N VAL A 492 -0.10 16.19 8.07
CA VAL A 492 1.19 15.65 7.61
C VAL A 492 1.94 16.69 6.78
N ARG A 493 1.27 17.41 5.87
CA ARG A 493 1.86 18.49 5.06
C ARG A 493 2.47 19.58 5.93
N SER A 494 1.71 20.02 6.95
CA SER A 494 2.17 21.04 7.89
C SER A 494 3.40 20.58 8.67
N ARG A 495 3.36 19.34 9.19
CA ARG A 495 4.49 18.75 9.93
C ARG A 495 5.71 18.54 9.03
N PHE A 496 5.52 18.03 7.82
CA PHE A 496 6.55 17.85 6.80
C PHE A 496 7.27 19.18 6.49
N GLY A 497 6.51 20.23 6.18
CA GLY A 497 7.07 21.55 5.91
C GLY A 497 7.85 22.11 7.10
N ALA A 498 7.37 21.91 8.33
CA ALA A 498 8.07 22.34 9.54
C ALA A 498 9.42 21.62 9.72
N LEU A 499 9.44 20.28 9.58
CA LEU A 499 10.66 19.49 9.70
C LEU A 499 11.69 19.84 8.62
N TYR A 500 11.23 19.99 7.37
CA TYR A 500 12.12 20.30 6.25
C TYR A 500 12.70 21.73 6.35
N ARG A 501 11.91 22.72 6.76
CA ARG A 501 12.42 24.08 7.04
C ARG A 501 13.46 24.09 8.15
N ALA A 502 13.31 23.25 9.17
CA ALA A 502 14.26 23.19 10.29
C ALA A 502 15.65 22.69 9.85
N ILE A 503 15.73 21.76 8.88
CA ILE A 503 17.02 21.26 8.38
C ILE A 503 17.65 22.17 7.31
N ASN A 504 16.84 22.92 6.56
CA ASN A 504 17.29 23.78 5.45
C ASN A 504 17.04 25.28 5.72
N HIS A 505 17.05 25.71 6.99
CA HIS A 505 16.66 27.07 7.38
C HIS A 505 17.54 28.17 6.74
N ASP A 506 18.81 27.86 6.45
CA ASP A 506 19.75 28.79 5.83
C ASP A 506 19.37 29.15 4.38
N ASP A 507 18.77 28.21 3.65
CA ASP A 507 18.51 28.33 2.21
C ASP A 507 17.01 28.39 1.85
N GLU A 508 16.16 27.68 2.60
CA GLU A 508 14.75 27.43 2.27
C GLU A 508 13.81 27.67 3.48
N SER A 509 14.09 28.68 4.29
CA SER A 509 13.23 29.05 5.44
C SER A 509 11.77 29.37 5.10
N ALA A 510 11.49 29.76 3.85
CA ALA A 510 10.14 30.03 3.33
C ALA A 510 9.50 28.83 2.62
N PHE A 511 10.13 27.65 2.65
CA PHE A 511 9.63 26.44 1.99
C PHE A 511 8.18 26.14 2.37
N ASP A 512 7.38 25.72 1.40
CA ASP A 512 6.03 25.21 1.60
C ASP A 512 5.77 23.99 0.73
N ALA A 513 4.81 23.16 1.14
CA ALA A 513 4.42 21.96 0.42
C ALA A 513 2.93 21.98 0.13
N ARG A 514 2.52 21.38 -0.98
CA ARG A 514 1.13 21.19 -1.38
C ARG A 514 0.85 19.74 -1.66
N PHE A 515 -0.11 19.20 -0.92
CA PHE A 515 -0.64 17.86 -1.13
C PHE A 515 -1.98 18.05 -1.83
N LYS A 516 -2.06 17.65 -3.10
CA LYS A 516 -3.29 17.76 -3.89
C LYS A 516 -3.91 16.38 -4.03
N GLN A 517 -5.06 16.19 -3.38
CA GLN A 517 -5.90 15.02 -3.57
C GLN A 517 -6.58 15.09 -4.94
N VAL A 518 -6.45 14.00 -5.69
CA VAL A 518 -7.23 13.68 -6.88
C VAL A 518 -7.74 12.26 -6.66
N PRO A 519 -8.92 11.83 -7.14
CA PRO A 519 -9.40 10.47 -6.92
C PRO A 519 -8.33 9.41 -7.24
N GLY A 520 -7.86 8.68 -6.22
CA GLY A 520 -6.82 7.66 -6.31
C GLY A 520 -5.39 8.15 -6.50
N ARG A 521 -5.08 9.44 -6.31
CA ARG A 521 -3.73 10.00 -6.48
C ARG A 521 -3.40 11.06 -5.44
N LEU A 522 -2.16 11.03 -4.96
CA LEU A 522 -1.58 12.05 -4.09
C LEU A 522 -0.47 12.77 -4.87
N ALA A 523 -0.78 13.96 -5.38
CA ALA A 523 0.25 14.83 -5.93
C ALA A 523 0.94 15.58 -4.78
N LEU A 524 2.26 15.40 -4.69
CA LEU A 524 3.14 16.14 -3.81
C LEU A 524 3.87 17.16 -4.67
N ASP A 525 3.56 18.43 -4.47
CA ASP A 525 4.31 19.54 -5.06
C ASP A 525 4.94 20.35 -3.93
N VAL A 526 6.13 20.87 -4.17
CA VAL A 526 6.91 21.65 -3.22
C VAL A 526 7.29 22.99 -3.82
N ASP A 527 7.30 24.04 -3.01
CA ASP A 527 7.72 25.36 -3.45
C ASP A 527 9.20 25.36 -3.83
N PHE A 528 9.57 26.16 -4.83
CA PHE A 528 10.96 26.41 -5.20
C PHE A 528 11.28 27.91 -5.13
N TYR A 529 11.86 28.35 -4.03
CA TYR A 529 12.26 29.76 -3.78
C TYR A 529 11.15 30.79 -4.05
N GLY A 530 9.90 30.49 -3.70
CA GLY A 530 8.72 31.33 -3.92
C GLY A 530 8.32 31.48 -5.39
N ARG A 531 8.88 30.67 -6.29
CA ARG A 531 8.62 30.74 -7.75
C ARG A 531 7.55 29.77 -8.22
N GLY A 532 6.88 29.09 -7.29
CA GLY A 532 5.79 28.18 -7.58
C GLY A 532 6.04 26.77 -7.08
N PHE A 533 5.02 25.94 -7.23
CA PHE A 533 4.97 24.57 -6.73
C PHE A 533 5.24 23.59 -7.85
N PHE A 534 6.21 22.69 -7.62
CA PHE A 534 6.66 21.72 -8.60
C PHE A 534 6.86 20.34 -7.95
N PRO A 535 6.81 19.24 -8.72
CA PRO A 535 7.18 17.94 -8.20
C PRO A 535 8.61 17.98 -7.62
N PRO A 536 8.89 17.31 -6.49
CA PRO A 536 10.20 17.36 -5.83
C PRO A 536 11.38 17.02 -6.75
N GLY A 537 11.17 16.09 -7.70
CA GLY A 537 12.18 15.69 -8.68
C GLY A 537 12.48 16.71 -9.79
N ALA A 538 11.80 17.86 -9.82
CA ALA A 538 11.93 18.83 -10.91
C ALA A 538 13.15 19.75 -10.76
N TYR A 539 13.29 20.43 -9.61
CA TYR A 539 14.29 21.50 -9.43
C TYR A 539 15.20 21.33 -8.21
N HIS A 540 14.87 20.44 -7.27
CA HIS A 540 15.67 20.21 -6.06
C HIS A 540 16.78 19.18 -6.33
N SER A 541 17.94 19.37 -5.71
CA SER A 541 19.07 18.43 -5.81
C SER A 541 18.76 17.10 -5.09
N GLU A 542 19.55 16.06 -5.35
CA GLU A 542 19.38 14.76 -4.66
C GLU A 542 19.43 14.89 -3.13
N GLY A 543 20.29 15.77 -2.59
CA GLY A 543 20.37 16.03 -1.15
C GLY A 543 19.07 16.58 -0.58
N HIS A 544 18.45 17.53 -1.28
CA HIS A 544 17.15 18.06 -0.87
C HIS A 544 16.06 16.99 -0.98
N GLN A 545 16.06 16.17 -2.03
CA GLN A 545 15.09 15.08 -2.20
C GLN A 545 15.21 14.01 -1.10
N ASP A 546 16.44 13.61 -0.75
CA ASP A 546 16.71 12.68 0.35
C ASP A 546 16.21 13.27 1.69
N GLY A 547 16.47 14.56 1.94
CA GLY A 547 15.95 15.30 3.09
C GLY A 547 14.43 15.37 3.13
N MET A 548 13.79 15.67 1.99
CA MET A 548 12.32 15.71 1.87
C MET A 548 11.69 14.37 2.20
N GLY A 549 12.23 13.27 1.68
CA GLY A 549 11.63 11.95 1.90
C GLY A 549 11.71 11.53 3.35
N LEU A 550 12.82 11.85 4.01
CA LEU A 550 13.01 11.54 5.41
C LEU A 550 12.09 12.39 6.30
N CYS A 551 11.98 13.69 6.03
CA CYS A 551 11.04 14.57 6.73
C CYS A 551 9.59 14.15 6.52
N LEU A 552 9.22 13.71 5.31
CA LEU A 552 7.87 13.23 5.01
C LEU A 552 7.56 11.94 5.77
N TYR A 553 8.49 10.98 5.77
CA TYR A 553 8.35 9.77 6.58
C TYR A 553 8.20 10.09 8.08
N LEU A 554 9.07 10.96 8.61
CA LEU A 554 9.03 11.31 10.03
C LEU A 554 7.70 11.99 10.37
N ALA A 555 7.19 12.87 9.51
CA ALA A 555 5.88 13.50 9.68
C ALA A 555 4.73 12.49 9.68
N LEU A 556 4.75 11.51 8.78
CA LEU A 556 3.75 10.44 8.71
C LEU A 556 3.78 9.56 9.97
N THR A 557 4.98 9.15 10.38
CA THR A 557 5.17 8.26 11.52
C THR A 557 4.81 8.94 12.84
N ASP A 558 5.17 10.23 12.99
CA ASP A 558 4.77 11.08 14.11
C ASP A 558 3.24 11.19 14.18
N HIS A 559 2.56 11.38 13.05
CA HIS A 559 1.11 11.46 13.01
C HIS A 559 0.43 10.13 13.40
N LEU A 560 0.93 9.00 12.90
CA LEU A 560 0.33 7.68 13.11
C LEU A 560 0.59 7.12 14.51
N LEU A 561 1.83 7.25 14.97
CA LEU A 561 2.30 6.57 16.17
C LEU A 561 2.42 7.53 17.35
N GLY A 562 2.69 8.81 17.09
CA GLY A 562 2.92 9.84 18.10
C GLY A 562 3.94 9.38 19.15
N GLN A 563 3.56 9.46 20.41
CA GLN A 563 4.38 9.02 21.55
C GLN A 563 4.75 7.52 21.52
N ARG A 564 4.03 6.71 20.74
CA ARG A 564 4.38 5.30 20.59
C ARG A 564 5.63 5.13 19.72
N PHE A 565 5.98 6.08 18.83
CA PHE A 565 7.16 6.03 17.96
C PHE A 565 8.46 5.96 18.76
N SER A 566 8.91 4.74 19.07
CA SER A 566 9.99 4.51 20.04
C SER A 566 11.31 4.08 19.41
N ILE A 567 11.32 3.67 18.15
CA ILE A 567 12.52 3.21 17.44
C ILE A 567 12.44 3.53 15.95
N ALA A 568 13.57 3.93 15.37
CA ALA A 568 13.76 4.05 13.93
C ALA A 568 15.20 3.65 13.56
N VAL A 569 15.36 2.89 12.49
CA VAL A 569 16.64 2.45 11.96
C VAL A 569 16.86 3.12 10.60
N LEU A 570 17.91 3.93 10.48
CA LEU A 570 18.20 4.74 9.30
C LEU A 570 19.49 4.24 8.64
N ASP A 571 19.38 3.56 7.50
CA ASP A 571 20.50 3.00 6.75
C ASP A 571 21.01 3.94 5.66
N ASP A 572 22.15 4.61 5.92
CA ASP A 572 22.85 5.48 4.97
C ASP A 572 21.88 6.47 4.27
N VAL A 573 20.99 7.10 5.05
CA VAL A 573 19.86 7.87 4.49
C VAL A 573 20.24 9.27 3.98
N LEU A 574 21.39 9.81 4.39
CA LEU A 574 21.83 11.18 4.07
C LEU A 574 23.08 11.24 3.18
N MET A 575 23.30 10.22 2.32
CA MET A 575 24.53 10.12 1.52
C MET A 575 24.79 11.34 0.63
N SER A 576 23.73 11.93 0.06
CA SER A 576 23.82 13.05 -0.89
C SER A 576 23.66 14.44 -0.25
N VAL A 577 23.39 14.50 1.07
CA VAL A 577 23.14 15.75 1.80
C VAL A 577 24.44 16.41 2.23
N ASP A 578 24.53 17.73 2.09
CA ASP A 578 25.74 18.47 2.47
C ASP A 578 26.01 18.49 3.98
N SER A 579 27.28 18.66 4.34
CA SER A 579 27.77 18.57 5.73
C SER A 579 27.10 19.56 6.70
N GLY A 580 26.69 20.74 6.21
CA GLY A 580 25.94 21.73 7.00
C GLY A 580 24.57 21.22 7.41
N HIS A 581 23.79 20.72 6.45
CA HIS A 581 22.42 20.26 6.70
C HIS A 581 22.39 18.96 7.52
N ARG A 582 23.43 18.11 7.42
CA ARG A 582 23.60 16.92 8.29
C ARG A 582 23.69 17.26 9.78
N ARG A 583 24.26 18.42 10.12
CA ARG A 583 24.34 18.91 11.51
C ARG A 583 22.96 19.30 12.01
N GLU A 584 22.23 20.10 11.24
CA GLU A 584 20.85 20.51 11.57
C GLU A 584 19.91 19.32 11.67
N PHE A 585 20.09 18.31 10.82
CA PHE A 585 19.36 17.05 10.94
C PHE A 585 19.60 16.34 12.28
N SER A 586 20.86 16.30 12.75
CA SER A 586 21.19 15.69 14.03
C SER A 586 20.51 16.41 15.20
N ARG A 587 20.39 17.74 15.10
CA ARG A 587 19.65 18.57 16.06
C ARG A 587 18.14 18.33 15.98
N LEU A 588 17.58 18.23 14.77
CA LEU A 588 16.16 17.95 14.55
C LEU A 588 15.75 16.63 15.21
N LEU A 589 16.47 15.53 14.95
CA LEU A 589 16.12 14.22 15.53
C LEU A 589 16.09 14.26 17.06
N LYS A 590 17.06 14.93 17.67
CA LYS A 590 17.14 15.06 19.13
C LYS A 590 16.00 15.91 19.72
N THR A 591 15.63 16.98 19.03
CA THR A 591 14.70 18.00 19.54
C THR A 591 13.25 17.60 19.31
N GLU A 592 12.94 17.14 18.09
CA GLU A 592 11.58 16.81 17.66
C GLU A 592 11.14 15.39 18.06
N PHE A 593 12.09 14.47 18.25
CA PHE A 593 11.81 13.05 18.52
C PHE A 593 12.57 12.53 19.77
N PRO A 594 12.41 13.16 20.95
CA PRO A 594 13.19 12.82 22.16
C PRO A 594 12.87 11.44 22.73
N HIS A 595 11.72 10.85 22.40
CA HIS A 595 11.30 9.55 22.89
C HIS A 595 11.71 8.38 21.98
N THR A 596 12.17 8.70 20.77
CA THR A 596 12.55 7.73 19.74
C THR A 596 14.04 7.37 19.84
N GLN A 597 14.33 6.08 19.79
CA GLN A 597 15.69 5.58 19.65
C GLN A 597 16.04 5.51 18.16
N PHE A 598 17.03 6.29 17.73
CA PHE A 598 17.56 6.24 16.38
C PHE A 598 18.80 5.35 16.31
N ILE A 599 18.76 4.35 15.45
CA ILE A 599 19.92 3.52 15.09
C ILE A 599 20.32 3.88 13.67
N LEU A 600 21.45 4.55 13.51
CA LEU A 600 21.87 5.11 12.23
C LEU A 600 23.07 4.36 11.66
N THR A 601 23.13 4.21 10.34
CA THR A 601 24.36 3.84 9.65
C THR A 601 24.84 5.00 8.78
N THR A 602 26.16 5.16 8.69
CA THR A 602 26.77 6.13 7.79
C THR A 602 28.13 5.70 7.27
N HIS A 603 28.47 6.11 6.06
CA HIS A 603 29.86 6.08 5.56
C HIS A 603 30.67 7.33 5.88
N ASP A 604 30.05 8.39 6.40
CA ASP A 604 30.72 9.68 6.65
C ASP A 604 31.16 9.83 8.12
N PRO A 605 32.48 9.79 8.42
CA PRO A 605 32.98 9.99 9.77
C PRO A 605 32.80 11.43 10.28
N ILE A 606 32.63 12.42 9.41
CA ILE A 606 32.37 13.81 9.81
C ILE A 606 30.96 13.91 10.38
N TRP A 607 29.96 13.31 9.73
CA TRP A 607 28.61 13.29 10.28
C TRP A 607 28.54 12.60 11.63
N LEU A 608 29.28 11.49 11.84
CA LEU A 608 29.39 10.86 13.16
C LEU A 608 29.91 11.84 14.23
N LYS A 609 30.92 12.67 13.89
CA LYS A 609 31.41 13.72 14.78
C LYS A 609 30.35 14.79 15.05
N HIS A 610 29.55 15.17 14.04
CA HIS A 610 28.42 16.09 14.23
C HIS A 610 27.36 15.52 15.17
N MET A 611 26.98 14.25 15.00
CA MET A 611 26.03 13.57 15.90
C MET A 611 26.51 13.59 17.36
N ALA A 612 27.81 13.31 17.58
CA ALA A 612 28.41 13.38 18.90
C ALA A 612 28.44 14.81 19.46
N SER A 613 28.74 15.80 18.61
CA SER A 613 28.84 17.21 19.01
C SER A 613 27.50 17.83 19.37
N GLU A 614 26.44 17.51 18.62
CA GLU A 614 25.06 17.91 18.94
C GLU A 614 24.45 17.06 20.09
N GLY A 615 25.16 16.01 20.52
CA GLY A 615 24.72 15.10 21.58
C GLY A 615 23.52 14.25 21.16
N LEU A 616 23.37 13.96 19.87
CA LEU A 616 22.42 12.95 19.38
C LEU A 616 22.89 11.56 19.81
N VAL A 617 24.20 11.32 19.75
CA VAL A 617 24.86 10.05 20.09
C VAL A 617 25.86 10.28 21.23
N GLY A 618 25.84 9.42 22.24
CA GLY A 618 26.76 9.50 23.39
C GLY A 618 28.19 9.03 23.08
N PRO A 619 29.17 9.22 23.99
CA PRO A 619 30.58 8.86 23.78
C PRO A 619 30.83 7.38 23.45
N LYS A 620 29.94 6.49 23.89
CA LYS A 620 29.97 5.04 23.60
C LYS A 620 28.87 4.60 22.64
N GLY A 621 28.08 5.53 22.11
CA GLY A 621 26.92 5.22 21.26
C GLY A 621 27.29 5.00 19.79
N SER A 622 28.51 4.57 19.48
CA SER A 622 28.89 4.34 18.09
C SER A 622 29.85 3.19 17.92
N ALA A 623 29.61 2.37 16.90
CA ALA A 623 30.55 1.38 16.38
C ALA A 623 31.21 1.91 15.10
N ARG A 624 32.51 1.67 14.94
CA ARG A 624 33.25 2.08 13.73
C ARG A 624 33.78 0.86 12.99
N PHE A 625 33.17 0.54 11.86
CA PHE A 625 33.58 -0.56 11.01
C PHE A 625 34.63 -0.11 9.99
N ARG A 626 35.72 -0.86 9.91
CA ARG A 626 36.88 -0.51 9.09
C ARG A 626 36.92 -1.29 7.78
N LYS A 627 36.97 -2.61 7.91
CA LYS A 627 37.16 -3.59 6.85
C LYS A 627 36.07 -4.64 7.02
N TRP A 628 35.73 -5.26 5.90
CA TRP A 628 34.98 -6.50 5.87
C TRP A 628 35.77 -7.55 5.11
N ASP A 629 35.77 -8.77 5.62
CA ASP A 629 36.10 -9.97 4.84
C ASP A 629 35.12 -11.09 5.16
N VAL A 630 35.06 -12.08 4.28
CA VAL A 630 34.10 -13.19 4.37
C VAL A 630 34.34 -14.07 5.58
N ASP A 631 35.59 -14.24 6.01
CA ASP A 631 35.94 -15.19 7.07
C ASP A 631 35.62 -14.66 8.47
N HIS A 632 35.81 -13.35 8.69
CA HIS A 632 35.71 -12.69 9.99
C HIS A 632 34.53 -11.70 10.10
N GLY A 633 34.01 -11.21 8.97
CA GLY A 633 32.97 -10.19 8.94
C GLY A 633 33.49 -8.76 9.20
N PRO A 634 32.67 -7.86 9.77
CA PRO A 634 33.07 -6.46 10.02
C PRO A 634 34.08 -6.33 11.17
N ALA A 635 35.20 -5.65 10.92
CA ALA A 635 36.18 -5.32 11.96
C ALA A 635 35.88 -3.96 12.61
N GLU A 636 35.71 -3.92 13.93
CA GLU A 636 35.41 -2.73 14.73
C GLU A 636 36.68 -2.05 15.30
N TRP A 637 36.73 -0.71 15.35
CA TRP A 637 37.70 0.01 16.18
C TRP A 637 37.28 0.01 17.66
N ASP A 638 37.84 -0.91 18.42
CA ASP A 638 38.12 -0.69 19.84
C ASP A 638 39.63 -0.80 20.04
N THR A 639 40.27 0.21 20.63
CA THR A 639 41.71 0.20 20.96
C THR A 639 42.07 -0.95 21.89
N LYS A 640 41.09 -1.53 22.61
CA LYS A 640 41.28 -2.76 23.40
C LYS A 640 41.23 -4.03 22.57
N ASN A 641 40.59 -4.00 21.39
CA ASN A 641 40.32 -5.19 20.59
C ASN A 641 41.34 -5.42 19.48
N VAL A 642 42.00 -4.38 18.96
CA VAL A 642 43.06 -4.54 17.93
C VAL A 642 44.27 -5.30 18.47
N TRP A 643 44.71 -5.01 19.69
CA TRP A 643 45.83 -5.73 20.29
C TRP A 643 45.47 -7.19 20.58
N ALA A 644 44.25 -7.45 21.04
CA ALA A 644 43.72 -8.80 21.21
C ALA A 644 43.60 -9.55 19.87
N GLU A 645 43.21 -8.87 18.80
CA GLU A 645 43.14 -9.41 17.43
C GLU A 645 44.54 -9.80 16.94
N ILE A 646 45.54 -8.90 17.08
CA ILE A 646 46.94 -9.18 16.75
C ILE A 646 47.45 -10.37 17.57
N ASP A 647 47.19 -10.39 18.88
CA ASP A 647 47.58 -11.47 19.77
C ASP A 647 46.91 -12.81 19.38
N SER A 648 45.67 -12.76 18.86
CA SER A 648 44.96 -13.95 18.38
C SER A 648 45.53 -14.51 17.08
N TYR A 649 45.90 -13.67 16.11
CA TYR A 649 46.60 -14.12 14.90
C TYR A 649 47.97 -14.71 15.24
N LEU A 650 48.69 -14.09 16.17
CA LEU A 650 49.94 -14.64 16.70
C LEU A 650 49.71 -15.97 17.44
N ALA A 651 48.59 -16.14 18.16
CA ALA A 651 48.27 -17.43 18.78
C ALA A 651 48.07 -18.54 17.74
N LEU A 652 47.62 -18.20 16.54
CA LEU A 652 47.41 -19.10 15.40
C LEU A 652 48.64 -19.24 14.48
N ASP A 653 49.79 -18.66 14.84
CA ASP A 653 51.02 -18.57 14.02
C ASP A 653 50.82 -17.85 12.66
N ASP A 654 49.78 -17.01 12.52
CA ASP A 654 49.52 -16.20 11.32
C ASP A 654 50.19 -14.81 11.43
N VAL A 655 51.50 -14.79 11.20
CA VAL A 655 52.32 -13.56 11.21
C VAL A 655 51.90 -12.55 10.13
N PRO A 656 51.59 -12.95 8.88
CA PRO A 656 51.10 -12.01 7.86
C PRO A 656 49.79 -11.30 8.25
N ALA A 657 48.83 -12.01 8.84
CA ALA A 657 47.59 -11.38 9.32
C ALA A 657 47.84 -10.42 10.48
N ALA A 658 48.68 -10.82 11.45
CA ALA A 658 49.10 -9.98 12.57
C ALA A 658 49.78 -8.68 12.10
N ALA A 659 50.72 -8.80 11.15
CA ALA A 659 51.43 -7.66 10.58
C ALA A 659 50.51 -6.73 9.78
N GLY A 660 49.59 -7.32 9.00
CA GLY A 660 48.56 -6.59 8.29
C GLY A 660 47.65 -5.81 9.24
N ALA A 661 47.23 -6.40 10.35
CA ALA A 661 46.42 -5.76 11.38
C ALA A 661 47.17 -4.62 12.07
N LEU A 662 48.43 -4.84 12.46
CA LEU A 662 49.28 -3.82 13.07
C LEU A 662 49.48 -2.61 12.14
N ARG A 663 49.92 -2.83 10.89
CA ARG A 663 50.15 -1.74 9.92
C ARG A 663 48.91 -0.89 9.73
N ARG A 664 47.79 -1.57 9.51
CA ARG A 664 46.47 -0.95 9.38
C ARG A 664 46.15 -0.09 10.60
N TYR A 665 46.35 -0.59 11.82
CA TYR A 665 46.08 0.18 13.02
C TYR A 665 46.97 1.41 13.14
N LEU A 666 48.25 1.27 12.82
CA LEU A 666 49.20 2.38 12.83
C LEU A 666 48.84 3.47 11.80
N GLU A 667 48.28 3.10 10.64
CA GLU A 667 47.79 4.07 9.63
C GLU A 667 46.66 4.93 10.20
N TYR A 668 45.67 4.28 10.81
CA TYR A 668 44.59 4.98 11.50
C TYR A 668 45.12 5.90 12.61
N LEU A 669 45.98 5.37 13.48
CA LEU A 669 46.55 6.13 14.58
C LEU A 669 47.36 7.32 14.06
N GLY A 670 48.12 7.12 12.98
CA GLY A 670 48.92 8.17 12.34
C GLY A 670 48.06 9.36 11.92
N GLU A 671 46.94 9.13 11.25
CA GLU A 671 46.00 10.18 10.87
C GLU A 671 45.42 10.92 12.09
N GLU A 672 44.95 10.18 13.10
CA GLU A 672 44.33 10.78 14.28
C GLU A 672 45.34 11.57 15.12
N VAL A 673 46.56 11.07 15.28
CA VAL A 673 47.66 11.76 15.96
C VAL A 673 48.06 13.02 15.19
N CYS A 674 48.19 12.93 13.86
CA CYS A 674 48.50 14.08 13.02
C CYS A 674 47.45 15.18 13.16
N HIS A 675 46.17 14.79 13.12
CA HIS A 675 45.05 15.71 13.33
C HIS A 675 45.10 16.36 14.72
N ARG A 676 45.20 15.56 15.79
CA ARG A 676 45.13 16.06 17.17
C ARG A 676 46.35 16.86 17.60
N LEU A 677 47.55 16.49 17.17
CA LEU A 677 48.78 17.21 17.48
C LEU A 677 49.08 18.32 16.47
N ARG A 678 48.26 18.46 15.42
CA ARG A 678 48.44 19.39 14.31
C ARG A 678 49.83 19.21 13.69
N ALA A 679 50.19 17.97 13.41
CA ALA A 679 51.43 17.63 12.73
C ALA A 679 51.43 18.22 11.31
N ARG A 680 52.60 18.59 10.80
CA ARG A 680 52.75 19.08 9.43
C ARG A 680 52.90 17.87 8.51
N VAL A 681 51.92 17.60 7.66
CA VAL A 681 51.96 16.59 6.61
C VAL A 681 51.92 17.27 5.24
N GLU A 682 52.42 16.59 4.21
CA GLU A 682 52.30 17.09 2.82
C GLU A 682 50.83 17.20 2.43
N PHE A 683 50.43 18.31 1.81
CA PHE A 683 49.04 18.50 1.41
C PHE A 683 48.71 17.62 0.20
N ARG A 684 47.68 16.79 0.34
CA ARG A 684 47.12 15.98 -0.74
C ARG A 684 45.64 16.24 -0.88
N ALA A 685 45.20 16.65 -2.07
CA ALA A 685 43.80 17.00 -2.33
C ALA A 685 42.85 15.79 -2.27
N ASP A 686 43.38 14.59 -2.50
CA ASP A 686 42.63 13.32 -2.41
C ASP A 686 42.48 12.80 -0.97
N ALA A 687 43.16 13.43 0.00
CA ALA A 687 43.27 12.99 1.40
C ALA A 687 43.71 11.51 1.57
N GLN A 688 44.37 10.92 0.57
CA GLN A 688 44.89 9.55 0.66
C GLN A 688 46.29 9.57 1.29
N PHE A 689 46.36 9.30 2.58
CA PHE A 689 47.60 9.21 3.32
C PHE A 689 47.95 7.77 3.65
N MET A 690 49.23 7.43 3.52
CA MET A 690 49.78 6.15 3.99
C MET A 690 50.44 6.32 5.36
N LEU A 691 50.82 5.19 5.98
CA LEU A 691 51.51 5.19 7.27
C LEU A 691 52.74 6.10 7.26
N GLY A 692 53.53 6.05 6.19
CA GLY A 692 54.75 6.83 6.02
C GLY A 692 54.50 8.34 5.93
N ASP A 693 53.32 8.75 5.44
CA ASP A 693 52.94 10.15 5.27
C ASP A 693 52.45 10.78 6.58
N THR A 694 52.10 9.96 7.58
CA THR A 694 51.40 10.40 8.79
C THR A 694 52.19 10.13 10.07
N LEU A 695 52.32 8.86 10.49
CA LEU A 695 52.89 8.52 11.79
C LEU A 695 54.25 9.18 12.07
N PRO A 696 55.22 9.25 11.13
CA PRO A 696 56.47 9.98 11.35
C PRO A 696 56.28 11.45 11.73
N HIS A 697 55.34 12.14 11.08
CA HIS A 697 55.02 13.53 11.37
C HIS A 697 54.30 13.69 12.72
N GLY A 698 53.44 12.74 13.09
CA GLY A 698 52.82 12.65 14.41
C GLY A 698 53.86 12.49 15.54
N LEU A 699 54.85 11.61 15.33
CA LEU A 699 55.96 11.39 16.26
C LEU A 699 56.81 12.65 16.46
N VAL A 700 57.14 13.35 15.38
CA VAL A 700 57.86 14.63 15.44
C VAL A 700 57.05 15.67 16.22
N ALA A 701 55.75 15.79 15.93
CA ALA A 701 54.89 16.76 16.59
C ALA A 701 54.78 16.54 18.11
N LEU A 702 54.70 15.29 18.57
CA LEU A 702 54.69 14.97 20.01
C LEU A 702 56.04 15.27 20.66
N GLY A 703 57.15 14.85 20.02
CA GLY A 703 58.50 15.13 20.52
C GLY A 703 58.78 16.63 20.66
N ASP A 704 58.38 17.44 19.67
CA ASP A 704 58.51 18.89 19.72
C ASP A 704 57.65 19.51 20.82
N ALA A 705 56.47 18.96 21.07
CA ALA A 705 55.61 19.41 22.15
C ALA A 705 56.22 19.15 23.53
N TYR A 706 56.83 17.98 23.77
CA TYR A 706 57.54 17.71 25.02
C TYR A 706 58.72 18.67 25.22
N LYS A 707 59.54 18.89 24.20
CA LYS A 707 60.66 19.83 24.26
C LYS A 707 60.21 21.24 24.60
N ARG A 708 59.20 21.76 23.89
CA ARG A 708 58.64 23.09 24.14
C ARG A 708 58.00 23.19 25.52
N GLY A 709 57.29 22.14 25.94
CA GLY A 709 56.69 22.06 27.26
C GLY A 709 57.72 22.12 28.39
N ARG A 710 58.83 21.41 28.23
CA ARG A 710 59.95 21.42 29.18
C ARG A 710 60.60 22.81 29.28
N VAL A 711 60.84 23.46 28.14
CA VAL A 711 61.39 24.83 28.10
C VAL A 711 60.42 25.83 28.74
N ALA A 712 59.13 25.75 28.41
CA ALA A 712 58.10 26.59 29.01
C ALA A 712 58.03 26.39 30.53
N ALA A 713 57.97 25.15 31.02
CA ALA A 713 57.96 24.84 32.45
C ALA A 713 59.19 25.41 33.19
N GLY A 714 60.37 25.35 32.56
CA GLY A 714 61.58 25.98 33.07
C GLY A 714 61.48 27.50 33.18
N LYS A 715 60.95 28.17 32.15
CA LYS A 715 60.73 29.64 32.14
C LYS A 715 59.67 30.09 33.15
N TRP A 716 58.65 29.26 33.38
CA TRP A 716 57.65 29.48 34.44
C TRP A 716 58.14 29.10 35.86
N ASN A 717 59.42 28.72 36.01
CA ASN A 717 60.06 28.36 37.27
C ASN A 717 59.34 27.21 38.02
N LYS A 718 58.91 26.17 37.29
CA LYS A 718 58.24 24.96 37.83
C LYS A 718 59.12 23.72 37.71
N PRO A 719 60.11 23.50 38.62
CA PRO A 719 61.10 22.43 38.49
C PRO A 719 60.50 21.03 38.52
N GLU A 720 59.46 20.79 39.33
CA GLU A 720 58.76 19.50 39.39
C GLU A 720 58.15 19.12 38.02
N ARG A 721 57.54 20.10 37.34
CA ARG A 721 56.98 19.91 35.99
C ARG A 721 58.04 19.67 34.93
N VAL A 722 59.24 20.24 35.09
CA VAL A 722 60.37 19.99 34.17
C VAL A 722 60.79 18.52 34.24
N GLU A 723 60.92 17.95 35.43
CA GLU A 723 61.29 16.54 35.58
C GLU A 723 60.17 15.59 35.16
N GLU A 724 58.89 15.91 35.43
CA GLU A 724 57.74 15.15 34.91
C GLU A 724 57.75 15.07 33.37
N ILE A 725 57.89 16.23 32.70
CA ILE A 725 57.89 16.28 31.22
C ILE A 725 59.12 15.58 30.66
N LYS A 726 60.27 15.69 31.33
CA LYS A 726 61.52 15.02 30.91
C LYS A 726 61.40 13.50 31.03
N ALA A 727 60.72 12.97 32.04
CA ALA A 727 60.44 11.54 32.16
C ALA A 727 59.54 11.05 31.01
N LEU A 728 58.48 11.81 30.68
CA LEU A 728 57.61 11.52 29.53
C LEU A 728 58.38 11.59 28.19
N GLU A 729 59.23 12.60 28.03
CA GLU A 729 60.08 12.78 26.85
C GLU A 729 61.03 11.59 26.67
N SER A 730 61.69 11.15 27.76
CA SER A 730 62.61 10.00 27.73
C SER A 730 61.88 8.71 27.36
N ALA A 731 60.77 8.41 28.04
CA ALA A 731 59.97 7.21 27.75
C ALA A 731 59.47 7.18 26.30
N PHE A 732 59.04 8.33 25.78
CA PHE A 732 58.64 8.46 24.38
C PHE A 732 59.81 8.24 23.41
N VAL A 733 60.99 8.79 23.69
CA VAL A 733 62.19 8.62 22.85
C VAL A 733 62.64 7.16 22.82
N ASP A 734 62.61 6.48 23.97
CA ASP A 734 62.96 5.07 24.09
C ASP A 734 61.99 4.19 23.28
N ALA A 735 60.67 4.38 23.49
CA ALA A 735 59.63 3.66 22.75
C ALA A 735 59.70 3.91 21.24
N ARG A 736 59.95 5.15 20.83
CA ARG A 736 60.15 5.51 19.42
C ARG A 736 61.37 4.83 18.83
N THR A 737 62.47 4.77 19.57
CA THR A 737 63.71 4.14 19.09
C THR A 737 63.53 2.64 18.91
N ALA A 738 62.91 1.97 19.88
CA ALA A 738 62.58 0.56 19.81
C ALA A 738 61.71 0.23 18.59
N ALA A 739 60.60 0.96 18.39
CA ALA A 739 59.71 0.73 17.25
C ALA A 739 60.36 1.02 15.88
N ASN A 740 61.37 1.91 15.83
CA ASN A 740 62.04 2.27 14.59
C ASN A 740 63.08 1.22 14.14
N VAL A 741 63.68 0.47 15.07
CA VAL A 741 64.62 -0.63 14.76
C VAL A 741 63.92 -1.73 13.98
N ASP A 742 62.66 -2.01 14.32
CA ASP A 742 61.88 -3.11 13.76
C ASP A 742 60.90 -2.70 12.65
N GLN A 743 60.92 -1.42 12.25
CA GLN A 743 60.00 -0.87 11.23
C GLN A 743 60.09 -1.61 9.88
N TRP A 744 61.27 -2.11 9.52
CA TRP A 744 61.46 -2.87 8.29
C TRP A 744 60.69 -4.19 8.31
N GLN A 745 60.50 -4.82 9.47
CA GLN A 745 59.82 -6.11 9.60
C GLN A 745 58.32 -5.99 9.34
N VAL A 746 57.69 -4.88 9.75
CA VAL A 746 56.27 -4.61 9.46
C VAL A 746 56.02 -4.43 7.97
N ASN A 747 56.89 -3.68 7.28
CA ASN A 747 56.76 -3.50 5.83
C ASN A 747 57.05 -4.80 5.07
N THR A 748 58.01 -5.59 5.55
CA THR A 748 58.41 -6.85 4.89
C THR A 748 57.39 -7.97 5.11
N ALA A 749 56.76 -8.06 6.28
CA ALA A 749 55.72 -9.05 6.58
C ALA A 749 54.42 -8.86 5.78
N VAL A 750 54.16 -7.63 5.30
CA VAL A 750 52.92 -7.28 4.57
C VAL A 750 53.06 -7.46 3.04
N HIS A 751 54.28 -7.48 2.51
CA HIS A 751 54.54 -7.72 1.08
C HIS A 751 55.13 -9.12 0.88
N TYR A 752 54.50 -9.97 0.06
CA TYR A 752 54.94 -11.35 -0.18
C TYR A 752 56.31 -11.36 -0.89
N ASN A 753 57.38 -11.36 -0.10
CA ASN A 753 58.75 -11.48 -0.56
C ASN A 753 59.27 -12.87 -0.18
N SER A 754 59.80 -13.60 -1.14
CA SER A 754 60.31 -14.98 -0.99
C SER A 754 61.45 -15.15 0.04
N TRP A 755 61.91 -14.06 0.66
CA TRP A 755 63.00 -14.00 1.64
C TRP A 755 62.57 -13.65 3.07
N ALA A 756 61.27 -13.51 3.35
CA ALA A 756 60.79 -13.09 4.67
C ALA A 756 59.67 -13.98 5.24
N ASN A 757 60.00 -15.23 5.57
CA ASN A 757 59.19 -16.00 6.52
C ASN A 757 59.59 -15.59 7.94
N LEU A 758 59.05 -14.45 8.40
CA LEU A 758 59.17 -14.06 9.81
C LEU A 758 58.40 -15.06 10.67
N SER A 759 59.05 -15.62 11.69
CA SER A 759 58.39 -16.50 12.66
C SER A 759 57.67 -15.67 13.71
N LYS A 760 56.75 -16.30 14.45
CA LYS A 760 56.09 -15.67 15.60
C LYS A 760 57.08 -15.08 16.61
N SER A 761 58.19 -15.77 16.87
CA SER A 761 59.24 -15.28 17.77
C SER A 761 59.94 -14.03 17.27
N ASP A 762 60.00 -13.81 15.96
CA ASP A 762 60.59 -12.61 15.37
C ASP A 762 59.62 -11.42 15.43
N PHE A 763 58.31 -11.67 15.33
CA PHE A 763 57.31 -10.62 15.21
C PHE A 763 56.72 -10.12 16.56
N ILE A 764 56.72 -10.95 17.61
CA ILE A 764 56.26 -10.54 18.96
C ILE A 764 57.00 -9.27 19.48
N PRO A 765 58.35 -9.19 19.42
CA PRO A 765 59.07 -7.99 19.86
C PRO A 765 58.65 -6.72 19.12
N VAL A 766 58.31 -6.84 17.83
CA VAL A 766 57.82 -5.73 17.00
C VAL A 766 56.47 -5.23 17.51
N VAL A 767 55.54 -6.15 17.80
CA VAL A 767 54.23 -5.82 18.34
C VAL A 767 54.36 -5.12 19.69
N ASP A 768 55.22 -5.62 20.58
CA ASP A 768 55.46 -5.02 21.90
C ASP A 768 56.07 -3.61 21.80
N ALA A 769 57.04 -3.42 20.90
CA ALA A 769 57.66 -2.12 20.65
C ALA A 769 56.64 -1.08 20.16
N TYR A 770 55.79 -1.45 19.19
CA TYR A 770 54.72 -0.57 18.72
C TYR A 770 53.64 -0.36 19.79
N ARG A 771 53.30 -1.37 20.61
CA ARG A 771 52.35 -1.24 21.71
C ARG A 771 52.82 -0.20 22.73
N ALA A 772 54.11 -0.21 23.08
CA ALA A 772 54.73 0.81 23.94
C ALA A 772 54.73 2.21 23.29
N LEU A 773 55.02 2.29 21.99
CA LEU A 773 54.97 3.57 21.27
C LEU A 773 53.56 4.16 21.23
N VAL A 774 52.55 3.35 20.92
CA VAL A 774 51.14 3.79 20.88
C VAL A 774 50.67 4.28 22.25
N ALA A 775 51.10 3.64 23.34
CA ALA A 775 50.78 4.08 24.69
C ALA A 775 51.25 5.52 24.97
N SER A 776 52.36 5.96 24.35
CA SER A 776 52.89 7.32 24.54
C SER A 776 51.99 8.43 23.98
N PHE A 777 51.06 8.10 23.07
CA PHE A 777 50.07 9.05 22.54
C PHE A 777 48.80 9.15 23.39
N HIS A 778 48.64 8.28 24.39
CA HIS A 778 47.44 8.18 25.20
C HIS A 778 47.72 8.62 26.65
N CYS A 779 46.68 9.13 27.31
CA CYS A 779 46.74 9.39 28.74
C CYS A 779 46.61 8.07 29.53
N GLY A 780 47.48 7.85 30.51
CA GLY A 780 47.43 6.67 31.38
C GLY A 780 46.13 6.54 32.20
N ASP A 781 45.47 7.66 32.51
CA ASP A 781 44.23 7.66 33.31
C ASP A 781 42.97 7.47 32.45
N CYS A 782 42.73 8.36 31.49
CA CYS A 782 41.49 8.34 30.71
C CYS A 782 41.57 7.52 29.42
N GLY A 783 42.75 7.04 29.05
CA GLY A 783 42.99 6.33 27.79
C GLY A 783 42.75 7.18 26.54
N GLY A 784 42.54 8.50 26.69
CA GLY A 784 42.28 9.40 25.56
C GLY A 784 43.57 9.87 24.89
N LEU A 785 43.52 10.04 23.56
CA LEU A 785 44.62 10.60 22.79
C LEU A 785 44.95 12.04 23.21
N LEU A 786 46.24 12.32 23.33
CA LEU A 786 46.78 13.65 23.55
C LEU A 786 46.45 14.57 22.36
N ARG A 787 46.09 15.82 22.65
CA ARG A 787 45.76 16.82 21.63
C ARG A 787 46.38 18.17 21.96
N VAL A 788 46.62 18.96 20.92
CA VAL A 788 46.99 20.36 21.04
C VAL A 788 45.74 21.22 21.22
N SER A 789 45.84 22.24 22.07
CA SER A 789 44.80 23.25 22.30
C SER A 789 45.41 24.66 22.18
N PRO A 790 44.68 25.66 21.66
CA PRO A 790 43.41 25.54 20.93
C PRO A 790 43.56 24.79 19.58
N GLU A 791 42.44 24.30 19.06
CA GLU A 791 42.39 23.48 17.84
C GLU A 791 42.86 24.26 16.60
N ARG A 792 42.61 25.57 16.55
CA ARG A 792 43.12 26.50 15.53
C ARG A 792 43.86 27.66 16.20
N GLY A 793 44.78 28.30 15.47
CA GLY A 793 45.62 29.38 16.00
C GLY A 793 46.94 28.91 16.62
N PRO A 794 47.57 29.68 17.52
CA PRO A 794 48.83 29.28 18.16
C PRO A 794 48.65 28.02 19.01
N LYS A 795 49.67 27.15 19.04
CA LYS A 795 49.66 25.93 19.87
C LYS A 795 50.02 26.32 21.30
N GLU A 796 49.05 26.30 22.21
CA GLU A 796 49.23 26.78 23.59
C GLU A 796 49.47 25.66 24.60
N SER A 797 48.87 24.48 24.42
CA SER A 797 49.10 23.34 25.31
C SER A 797 48.93 22.01 24.61
N VAL A 798 49.58 20.96 25.11
CA VAL A 798 49.19 19.57 24.87
C VAL A 798 48.42 19.07 26.08
N ARG A 799 47.25 18.48 25.86
CA ARG A 799 46.41 17.97 26.92
C ARG A 799 45.63 16.74 26.53
N CYS A 800 45.20 15.98 27.53
CA CYS A 800 44.19 14.94 27.40
C CYS A 800 42.78 15.48 27.72
N SER A 801 41.77 14.65 27.51
CA SER A 801 40.36 14.98 27.78
C SER A 801 40.04 15.17 29.26
N CYS A 802 40.64 14.38 30.15
CA CYS A 802 40.40 14.44 31.61
C CYS A 802 41.22 15.52 32.31
N GLY A 803 42.22 16.11 31.63
CA GLY A 803 43.10 17.13 32.19
C GLY A 803 44.29 16.61 33.01
N THR A 804 44.41 15.29 33.25
CA THR A 804 45.58 14.69 33.92
C THR A 804 46.89 15.10 33.23
N VAL A 805 46.97 14.85 31.93
CA VAL A 805 48.07 15.37 31.10
C VAL A 805 47.69 16.77 30.64
N LEU A 806 48.45 17.77 31.10
CA LEU A 806 48.40 19.17 30.67
C LEU A 806 49.82 19.75 30.65
N ILE A 807 50.32 20.01 29.45
CA ILE A 807 51.65 20.56 29.19
C ILE A 807 51.47 21.90 28.49
N SER A 808 51.80 23.00 29.18
CA SER A 808 51.82 24.33 28.56
C SER A 808 52.96 24.43 27.55
N LEU A 809 52.68 24.94 26.36
CA LEU A 809 53.65 25.23 25.29
C LEU A 809 53.95 26.73 25.16
N VAL A 810 53.35 27.55 26.02
CA VAL A 810 53.47 29.01 26.05
C VAL A 810 54.51 29.42 27.09
N GLU A 811 55.44 30.25 26.67
CA GLU A 811 56.43 30.89 27.54
C GLU A 811 55.82 32.15 28.19
N PRO A 812 56.23 32.52 29.42
CA PRO A 812 55.70 33.67 30.14
C PRO A 812 55.94 35.02 29.46
#